data_AF-A0A0D6QCA4-F1
#
_entry.id   AF-A0A0D6QCA4-F1
#
_cell.length_a   1.000
_cell.length_b   1.000
_cell.length_c   1.000
_cell.angle_alpha   90.00
_cell.angle_beta   90.00
_cell.angle_gamma   90.00
#
_symmetry.space_group_name_H-M   'P 1'
#
loop_
_entity.id
_entity.type
_entity.pdbx_description
1 polymer ?
#
loop_
_entity_poly.entity_id
_entity_poly.type
_entity_poly.pdbx_seq_one_letter_code
_entity_poly.pdbx_strand_id
1 'polypeptide(L)'
;MDRQIVYPAQIPLDSDQLNAQRNAYVGLGQLAAMAYGWATVSASGFACMPGSGLAVVVAPGSLLAPGVVDKTAYGTLPAASSALVRQYGSRDPVTLDVPGAGATYSVYVTPATVDADDTVLPFYNAADPSVTYAGADNSGKTAPTVRQDAAQVGIGTSVPAGAYPLWTVTVPAGAAAITAAMITQAGGAPFYDTIPQLQVSVDSRVPTAADDTGAVNGRVSALYYDKVQQQPVVYAPSATSSGLALLVSQTFGATGFSTVSNFVYRASDGALQINVGSISAGVVADFAPVASVQAVQANLSSFQTTQTNTNATLSADISQCVSGVYGVATSAGDRQGKGLYQAGGSARPTFVYNNGTTDVYSALAYYADVTALSATLSTDISNCVSGVAASGDAQGLKLYQSVGSGRPHFFYTGGDEYLATYTDVTTVQANLTSFQTSQANQNSTFATEIASKVGTNTTNDGVNSPITYLGHNNASGAPFVISSLAGSYRIIPSRPGAGFNSISNMSTDGSGNIILKDSSTADAYVYAPTSTGTIAANGNISGGWWVKTGNILRQCLKITSTTVSGTIQITFPTAYADVPTVSAEWADLDGNSAWANVLTQNGAPVISATGVSLWARALGQGGALADSAGWGWVTVEGPVAD
;
A
#
# COMPACT_ATOMS: atom_id res chain seq x y z
N MET A 1 11.49 -8.02 46.53
CA MET A 1 10.77 -7.78 47.80
C MET A 1 11.72 -7.17 48.79
N ASP A 2 11.31 -6.05 49.38
CA ASP A 2 12.10 -5.36 50.40
C ASP A 2 11.89 -6.02 51.76
N ARG A 3 12.96 -6.12 52.55
CA ARG A 3 12.93 -6.73 53.89
C ARG A 3 13.48 -5.75 54.91
N GLN A 4 12.74 -5.58 56.01
CA GLN A 4 13.24 -4.82 57.14
C GLN A 4 14.33 -5.61 57.86
N ILE A 5 15.42 -4.94 58.21
CA ILE A 5 16.50 -5.49 59.02
C ILE A 5 16.36 -4.90 60.42
N VAL A 6 16.13 -5.77 61.40
CA VAL A 6 16.15 -5.42 62.82
C VAL A 6 17.46 -5.96 63.41
N TYR A 7 18.27 -5.08 64.00
CA TYR A 7 19.58 -5.45 64.53
C TYR A 7 19.49 -6.12 65.91
N PRO A 8 20.49 -6.92 66.31
CA PRO A 8 20.60 -7.38 67.68
C PRO A 8 20.53 -6.21 68.67
N ALA A 9 19.73 -6.37 69.73
CA ALA A 9 19.43 -5.37 70.75
C ALA A 9 18.65 -4.12 70.28
N GLN A 10 18.21 -4.04 69.02
CA GLN A 10 17.24 -3.03 68.60
C GLN A 10 15.85 -3.36 69.15
N ILE A 11 15.12 -2.35 69.63
CA ILE A 11 13.70 -2.46 69.99
C ILE A 11 12.89 -2.46 68.68
N PRO A 12 12.12 -3.51 68.36
CA PRO A 12 11.23 -3.49 67.20
C PRO A 12 10.17 -2.40 67.35
N LEU A 13 10.01 -1.61 66.30
CA LEU A 13 8.96 -0.60 66.21
C LEU A 13 7.71 -1.19 65.54
N ASP A 14 6.54 -0.62 65.80
CA ASP A 14 5.32 -0.99 65.10
C ASP A 14 5.44 -0.75 63.59
N SER A 15 6.17 0.29 63.19
CA SER A 15 6.53 0.56 61.80
C SER A 15 7.30 -0.58 61.13
N ASP A 16 8.08 -1.38 61.89
CA ASP A 16 8.82 -2.52 61.31
C ASP A 16 7.84 -3.61 60.86
N GLN A 17 6.81 -3.90 61.67
CA GLN A 17 5.77 -4.86 61.34
C GLN A 17 4.88 -4.36 60.20
N LEU A 18 4.46 -3.09 60.25
CA LEU A 18 3.63 -2.49 59.20
C LEU A 18 4.38 -2.43 57.87
N ASN A 19 5.69 -2.13 57.87
CA ASN A 19 6.50 -2.14 56.65
C ASN A 19 6.65 -3.56 56.08
N ALA A 20 6.77 -4.59 56.92
CA ALA A 20 6.79 -5.97 56.43
C ALA A 20 5.51 -6.34 55.68
N GLN A 21 4.34 -5.92 56.20
CA GLN A 21 3.05 -6.13 55.53
C GLN A 21 2.94 -5.34 54.22
N ARG A 22 3.32 -4.06 54.24
CA ARG A 22 3.37 -3.22 53.02
C ARG A 22 4.30 -3.81 51.96
N ASN A 23 5.48 -4.28 52.33
CA ASN A 23 6.45 -4.85 51.39
C ASN A 23 5.93 -6.15 50.76
N ALA A 24 5.24 -6.99 51.52
CA ALA A 24 4.58 -8.17 50.99
C ALA A 24 3.45 -7.79 50.01
N TYR A 25 2.66 -6.77 50.38
CA TYR A 25 1.60 -6.23 49.53
C TYR A 25 2.14 -5.68 48.20
N VAL A 26 3.21 -4.89 48.24
CA VAL A 26 3.91 -4.39 47.04
C VAL A 26 4.47 -5.54 46.21
N GLY A 27 5.08 -6.55 46.83
CA GLY A 27 5.61 -7.73 46.13
C GLY A 27 4.53 -8.51 45.37
N LEU A 28 3.37 -8.72 46.00
CA LEU A 28 2.22 -9.36 45.35
C LEU A 28 1.66 -8.53 44.21
N GLY A 29 1.56 -7.20 44.38
CA GLY A 29 1.08 -6.32 43.32
C GLY A 29 2.04 -6.24 42.13
N GLN A 30 3.36 -6.29 42.36
CA GLN A 30 4.35 -6.38 41.27
C GLN A 30 4.24 -7.71 40.52
N LEU A 31 4.04 -8.83 41.24
CA LEU A 31 3.82 -10.13 40.61
C LEU A 31 2.53 -10.14 39.77
N ALA A 32 1.44 -9.57 40.29
CA ALA A 32 0.20 -9.40 39.55
C ALA A 32 0.38 -8.54 38.29
N ALA A 33 1.14 -7.45 38.39
CA ALA A 33 1.48 -6.60 37.27
C ALA A 33 2.34 -7.31 36.21
N MET A 34 3.25 -8.22 36.60
CA MET A 34 3.99 -9.05 35.66
C MET A 34 3.10 -10.06 34.94
N ALA A 35 2.09 -10.60 35.62
CA ALA A 35 1.18 -11.60 35.04
C ALA A 35 0.14 -11.00 34.09
N TYR A 36 -0.46 -9.85 34.46
CA TYR A 36 -1.58 -9.25 33.71
C TYR A 36 -1.27 -7.90 33.08
N GLY A 37 -0.19 -7.22 33.48
CA GLY A 37 0.13 -5.85 33.10
C GLY A 37 -0.34 -4.83 34.14
N TRP A 38 0.25 -3.63 34.11
CA TRP A 38 0.01 -2.56 35.10
C TRP A 38 -1.36 -1.89 35.01
N ALA A 39 -1.97 -1.90 33.83
CA ALA A 39 -3.25 -1.22 33.56
C ALA A 39 -4.42 -2.20 33.40
N THR A 40 -4.13 -3.50 33.36
CA THR A 40 -5.13 -4.53 33.09
C THR A 40 -5.91 -4.84 34.36
N VAL A 41 -7.23 -4.86 34.23
CA VAL A 41 -8.13 -5.35 35.28
C VAL A 41 -8.41 -6.81 34.98
N SER A 42 -8.25 -7.69 35.97
CA SER A 42 -8.54 -9.12 35.81
C SER A 42 -9.34 -9.66 36.99
N ALA A 43 -10.28 -10.55 36.72
CA ALA A 43 -11.15 -11.17 37.70
C ALA A 43 -11.07 -12.69 37.56
N SER A 44 -11.16 -13.37 38.71
CA SER A 44 -11.24 -14.83 38.80
C SER A 44 -12.20 -15.22 39.91
N GLY A 45 -12.94 -16.32 39.72
CA GLY A 45 -14.06 -16.69 40.58
C GLY A 45 -15.35 -15.97 40.15
N PHE A 46 -16.13 -15.45 41.11
CA PHE A 46 -17.38 -14.71 40.86
C PHE A 46 -18.39 -15.43 39.97
N ALA A 47 -18.43 -16.77 40.02
CA ALA A 47 -19.44 -17.53 39.29
C ALA A 47 -20.84 -17.09 39.74
N CYS A 48 -21.69 -16.71 38.78
CA CYS A 48 -23.05 -16.26 39.06
C CYS A 48 -24.05 -17.38 38.78
N MET A 49 -24.84 -17.72 39.78
CA MET A 49 -25.85 -18.77 39.70
C MET A 49 -27.22 -18.22 40.14
N PRO A 50 -28.33 -18.82 39.68
CA PRO A 50 -29.66 -18.46 40.18
C PRO A 50 -29.76 -18.68 41.70
N GLY A 51 -30.33 -17.69 42.40
CA GLY A 51 -30.72 -17.80 43.80
C GLY A 51 -32.19 -18.18 43.98
N SER A 52 -32.70 -18.08 45.20
CA SER A 52 -34.13 -18.26 45.48
C SER A 52 -34.94 -17.04 45.04
N GLY A 53 -35.97 -17.25 44.22
CA GLY A 53 -36.81 -16.17 43.71
C GLY A 53 -36.08 -15.28 42.70
N LEU A 54 -36.37 -13.97 42.72
CA LEU A 54 -35.66 -12.98 41.91
C LEU A 54 -34.34 -12.58 42.56
N ALA A 55 -33.42 -13.54 42.68
CA ALA A 55 -32.08 -13.30 43.22
C ALA A 55 -31.03 -14.07 42.42
N VAL A 56 -29.79 -13.58 42.48
CA VAL A 56 -28.61 -14.29 42.01
C VAL A 56 -27.61 -14.47 43.15
N VAL A 57 -26.88 -15.57 43.14
CA VAL A 57 -25.79 -15.84 44.08
C VAL A 57 -24.48 -15.74 43.30
N VAL A 58 -23.59 -14.87 43.76
CA VAL A 58 -22.25 -14.71 43.20
C VAL A 58 -21.26 -15.38 44.15
N ALA A 59 -20.53 -16.37 43.65
CA ALA A 59 -19.52 -17.09 44.41
C ALA A 59 -18.34 -16.17 44.81
N PRO A 60 -17.53 -16.56 45.81
CA PRO A 60 -16.28 -15.89 46.14
C PRO A 60 -15.40 -15.68 44.90
N GLY A 61 -14.60 -14.63 44.95
CA GLY A 61 -13.76 -14.24 43.81
C GLY A 61 -12.73 -13.19 44.19
N SER A 62 -11.82 -12.92 43.25
CA SER A 62 -10.81 -11.89 43.40
C SER A 62 -10.71 -11.04 42.14
N LEU A 63 -10.49 -9.75 42.35
CA LEU A 63 -10.31 -8.74 41.31
C LEU A 63 -8.91 -8.15 41.47
N LEU A 64 -8.11 -8.17 40.41
CA LEU A 64 -6.90 -7.39 40.28
C LEU A 64 -7.24 -6.11 39.53
N ALA A 65 -6.92 -4.95 40.10
CA ALA A 65 -7.16 -3.66 39.45
C ALA A 65 -6.06 -2.64 39.78
N PRO A 66 -5.79 -1.67 38.89
CA PRO A 66 -4.83 -0.60 39.16
C PRO A 66 -5.21 0.24 40.38
N GLY A 67 -4.23 0.62 41.18
CA GLY A 67 -4.38 1.49 42.33
C GLY A 67 -3.03 2.04 42.81
N VAL A 68 -2.97 2.37 44.10
CA VAL A 68 -1.74 2.83 44.76
C VAL A 68 -1.46 1.99 46.01
N VAL A 69 -0.21 1.98 46.49
CA VAL A 69 0.19 1.20 47.68
C VAL A 69 -0.71 1.50 48.88
N ASP A 70 -0.85 2.78 49.25
CA ASP A 70 -1.68 3.23 50.36
C ASP A 70 -2.22 4.63 50.05
N LYS A 71 -3.54 4.77 49.84
CA LYS A 71 -4.16 6.08 49.58
C LYS A 71 -4.23 6.96 50.85
N THR A 72 -4.33 6.32 52.02
CA THR A 72 -4.38 6.92 53.35
C THR A 72 -3.30 6.30 54.23
N ALA A 73 -2.98 6.93 55.37
CA ALA A 73 -2.02 6.37 56.32
C ALA A 73 -2.42 4.94 56.76
N TYR A 74 -1.45 4.06 56.94
CA TYR A 74 -1.64 2.68 57.41
C TYR A 74 -0.95 2.52 58.77
N GLY A 75 -1.72 2.61 59.85
CA GLY A 75 -1.17 2.73 61.20
C GLY A 75 -0.25 3.95 61.31
N THR A 76 1.00 3.75 61.75
CA THR A 76 2.02 4.79 61.83
C THR A 76 2.70 5.09 60.49
N LEU A 77 2.47 4.28 59.45
CA LEU A 77 3.06 4.55 58.14
C LEU A 77 2.24 5.62 57.39
N PRO A 78 2.90 6.63 56.80
CA PRO A 78 2.21 7.60 55.96
C PRO A 78 1.64 6.95 54.70
N ALA A 79 0.70 7.64 54.04
CA ALA A 79 0.18 7.23 52.75
C ALA A 79 1.31 7.13 51.70
N ALA A 80 1.16 6.20 50.76
CA ALA A 80 2.12 5.94 49.69
C ALA A 80 1.38 5.85 48.35
N SER A 81 1.46 6.91 47.54
CA SER A 81 0.73 7.05 46.28
C SER A 81 1.40 6.38 45.08
N SER A 82 2.44 5.56 45.29
CA SER A 82 3.09 4.80 44.23
C SER A 82 2.10 3.83 43.59
N ALA A 83 2.10 3.75 42.25
CA ALA A 83 1.20 2.86 41.52
C ALA A 83 1.44 1.39 41.88
N LEU A 84 0.36 0.64 42.04
CA LEU A 84 0.39 -0.80 42.35
C LEU A 84 -0.84 -1.48 41.74
N VAL A 85 -0.68 -2.68 41.18
CA VAL A 85 -1.83 -3.56 40.90
C VAL A 85 -2.27 -4.18 42.20
N ARG A 86 -3.52 -3.95 42.60
CA ARG A 86 -4.05 -4.35 43.91
C ARG A 86 -5.01 -5.52 43.75
N GLN A 87 -4.95 -6.45 44.70
CA GLN A 87 -5.91 -7.55 44.78
C GLN A 87 -7.03 -7.21 45.75
N TYR A 88 -8.26 -7.26 45.27
CA TYR A 88 -9.48 -7.09 46.03
C TYR A 88 -10.20 -8.44 46.12
N GLY A 89 -10.55 -8.86 47.33
CA GLY A 89 -11.17 -10.16 47.57
C GLY A 89 -12.63 -10.06 47.97
N SER A 90 -13.45 -11.01 47.50
CA SER A 90 -14.75 -11.36 48.05
C SER A 90 -14.64 -12.78 48.59
N ARG A 91 -14.68 -12.93 49.91
CA ARG A 91 -14.36 -14.20 50.60
C ARG A 91 -15.54 -15.15 50.69
N ASP A 92 -16.75 -14.61 50.79
CA ASP A 92 -17.98 -15.35 50.97
C ASP A 92 -18.94 -15.11 49.80
N PRO A 93 -19.82 -16.09 49.47
CA PRO A 93 -20.84 -15.88 48.44
C PRO A 93 -21.75 -14.70 48.80
N VAL A 94 -22.07 -13.86 47.80
CA VAL A 94 -22.98 -12.71 47.95
C VAL A 94 -24.29 -13.01 47.23
N THR A 95 -25.41 -12.92 47.95
CA THR A 95 -26.75 -12.97 47.35
C THR A 95 -27.18 -11.56 46.99
N LEU A 96 -27.62 -11.37 45.75
CA LEU A 96 -28.06 -10.09 45.21
C LEU A 96 -29.51 -10.22 44.75
N ASP A 97 -30.39 -9.42 45.33
CA ASP A 97 -31.77 -9.32 44.90
C ASP A 97 -31.85 -8.58 43.56
N VAL A 98 -32.54 -9.18 42.59
CA VAL A 98 -32.77 -8.57 41.29
C VAL A 98 -33.95 -7.59 41.43
N PRO A 99 -33.78 -6.30 41.09
CA PRO A 99 -34.77 -5.27 41.43
C PRO A 99 -36.18 -5.48 40.86
N GLY A 100 -36.33 -6.24 39.78
CA GLY A 100 -37.62 -6.52 39.19
C GLY A 100 -37.55 -7.37 37.93
N ALA A 101 -38.72 -7.70 37.38
CA ALA A 101 -38.87 -8.40 36.11
C ALA A 101 -39.07 -7.42 34.94
N GLY A 102 -38.78 -7.86 33.71
CA GLY A 102 -38.97 -7.06 32.49
C GLY A 102 -37.83 -6.08 32.18
N ALA A 103 -36.64 -6.30 32.73
CA ALA A 103 -35.47 -5.45 32.52
C ALA A 103 -34.17 -6.27 32.48
N THR A 104 -33.10 -5.62 32.02
CA THR A 104 -31.74 -6.16 32.04
C THR A 104 -30.94 -5.46 33.13
N TYR A 105 -30.24 -6.24 33.95
CA TYR A 105 -29.38 -5.77 35.03
C TYR A 105 -27.94 -6.22 34.81
N SER A 106 -27.00 -5.43 35.29
CA SER A 106 -25.58 -5.76 35.31
C SER A 106 -25.15 -6.06 36.73
N VAL A 107 -24.58 -7.24 36.94
CA VAL A 107 -23.80 -7.58 38.12
C VAL A 107 -22.40 -7.04 37.91
N TYR A 108 -21.89 -6.29 38.88
CA TYR A 108 -20.59 -5.64 38.83
C TYR A 108 -19.82 -5.82 40.12
N VAL A 109 -18.52 -5.54 40.05
CA VAL A 109 -17.62 -5.52 41.20
C VAL A 109 -16.94 -4.17 41.35
N THR A 110 -16.94 -3.63 42.56
CA THR A 110 -16.32 -2.36 42.91
C THR A 110 -15.11 -2.62 43.81
N PRO A 111 -13.89 -2.23 43.40
CA PRO A 111 -12.72 -2.27 44.28
C PRO A 111 -12.86 -1.22 45.39
N ALA A 112 -12.78 -1.65 46.64
CA ALA A 112 -12.84 -0.76 47.79
C ALA A 112 -11.76 -1.13 48.81
N THR A 113 -11.09 -0.12 49.37
CA THR A 113 -10.27 -0.29 50.57
C THR A 113 -11.05 0.22 51.75
N VAL A 114 -11.28 -0.64 52.72
CA VAL A 114 -12.10 -0.35 53.89
C VAL A 114 -11.29 -0.69 55.13
N ASP A 115 -11.22 0.27 56.06
CA ASP A 115 -10.76 0.01 57.41
C ASP A 115 -11.96 -0.53 58.20
N ALA A 116 -11.79 -1.73 58.78
CA ALA A 116 -12.85 -2.53 59.36
C ALA A 116 -12.45 -3.06 60.75
N ASP A 117 -13.36 -3.80 61.37
CA ASP A 117 -13.19 -4.43 62.68
C ASP A 117 -12.87 -3.39 63.77
N ASP A 118 -13.72 -2.37 63.86
CA ASP A 118 -13.64 -1.31 64.87
C ASP A 118 -13.76 -1.87 66.28
N THR A 119 -12.73 -1.64 67.10
CA THR A 119 -12.72 -2.05 68.51
C THR A 119 -12.02 -1.02 69.39
N VAL A 120 -12.36 -0.99 70.68
CA VAL A 120 -11.67 -0.13 71.65
C VAL A 120 -10.35 -0.80 72.01
N LEU A 121 -9.25 -0.24 71.52
CA LEU A 121 -7.91 -0.77 71.75
C LEU A 121 -7.31 -0.25 73.07
N PRO A 122 -6.59 -1.08 73.84
CA PRO A 122 -5.80 -0.62 74.97
C PRO A 122 -4.53 0.09 74.49
N PHE A 123 -4.23 1.27 75.02
CA PHE A 123 -3.02 2.04 74.75
C PHE A 123 -2.13 2.14 75.99
N TYR A 124 -0.81 2.18 75.79
CA TYR A 124 0.16 2.37 76.87
C TYR A 124 0.10 3.80 77.41
N ASN A 125 -0.01 3.95 78.73
CA ASN A 125 0.06 5.24 79.40
C ASN A 125 1.50 5.48 79.89
N ALA A 126 2.22 6.38 79.23
CA ALA A 126 3.59 6.71 79.61
C ALA A 126 3.71 7.46 80.95
N ALA A 127 2.64 8.13 81.42
CA ALA A 127 2.63 8.85 82.69
C ALA A 127 2.34 7.93 83.88
N ASP A 128 1.56 6.87 83.67
CA ASP A 128 1.31 5.82 84.67
C ASP A 128 1.21 4.44 83.99
N PRO A 129 2.33 3.70 83.88
CA PRO A 129 2.37 2.41 83.21
C PRO A 129 1.53 1.32 83.87
N SER A 130 1.03 1.54 85.09
CA SER A 130 0.15 0.59 85.78
C SER A 130 -1.30 0.64 85.31
N VAL A 131 -1.65 1.65 84.50
CA VAL A 131 -3.00 1.87 83.96
C VAL A 131 -2.94 1.91 82.44
N THR A 132 -3.83 1.17 81.76
CA THR A 132 -3.98 1.26 80.30
C THR A 132 -5.01 2.31 79.92
N TYR A 133 -4.79 2.99 78.81
CA TYR A 133 -5.78 3.87 78.21
C TYR A 133 -6.77 3.07 77.36
N ALA A 134 -8.06 3.39 77.44
CA ALA A 134 -9.09 2.83 76.56
C ALA A 134 -9.25 3.73 75.34
N GLY A 135 -8.71 3.33 74.19
CA GLY A 135 -8.61 4.16 72.99
C GLY A 135 -7.49 5.19 73.08
N ALA A 136 -7.15 5.81 71.95
CA ALA A 136 -6.13 6.85 71.88
C ALA A 136 -6.52 8.00 72.84
N ASP A 137 -5.54 8.50 73.59
CA ASP A 137 -5.69 9.54 74.61
C ASP A 137 -6.78 9.23 75.66
N ASN A 138 -7.04 7.93 75.93
CA ASN A 138 -8.09 7.46 76.85
C ASN A 138 -9.50 7.94 76.48
N SER A 139 -9.76 8.15 75.18
CA SER A 139 -11.01 8.74 74.68
C SER A 139 -12.22 7.79 74.66
N GLY A 140 -12.01 6.48 74.87
CA GLY A 140 -13.05 5.45 74.77
C GLY A 140 -13.53 5.18 73.34
N LYS A 141 -12.95 5.82 72.32
CA LYS A 141 -13.34 5.64 70.92
C LYS A 141 -12.74 4.34 70.35
N THR A 142 -13.51 3.71 69.48
CA THR A 142 -13.04 2.56 68.69
C THR A 142 -12.06 3.01 67.61
N ALA A 143 -11.19 2.09 67.20
CA ALA A 143 -10.31 2.23 66.05
C ALA A 143 -10.39 0.97 65.18
N PRO A 144 -10.29 1.10 63.85
CA PRO A 144 -10.26 -0.05 62.97
C PRO A 144 -8.98 -0.86 63.19
N THR A 145 -9.09 -2.19 63.13
CA THR A 145 -7.96 -3.10 63.37
C THR A 145 -7.50 -3.85 62.14
N VAL A 146 -8.28 -3.80 61.06
CA VAL A 146 -7.94 -4.48 59.81
C VAL A 146 -8.20 -3.54 58.64
N ARG A 147 -7.20 -3.37 57.76
CA ARG A 147 -7.41 -2.79 56.44
C ARG A 147 -7.69 -3.89 55.43
N GLN A 148 -8.83 -3.82 54.77
CA GLN A 148 -9.28 -4.83 53.82
C GLN A 148 -9.41 -4.23 52.42
N ASP A 149 -8.84 -4.92 51.43
CA ASP A 149 -9.16 -4.68 50.03
C ASP A 149 -10.30 -5.60 49.60
N ALA A 150 -11.50 -5.04 49.59
CA ALA A 150 -12.74 -5.73 49.33
C ALA A 150 -13.17 -5.60 47.87
N ALA A 151 -13.56 -6.72 47.27
CA ALA A 151 -14.26 -6.74 46.00
C ALA A 151 -15.77 -6.72 46.27
N GLN A 152 -16.35 -5.52 46.28
CA GLN A 152 -17.77 -5.34 46.62
C GLN A 152 -18.64 -5.65 45.40
N VAL A 153 -19.40 -6.74 45.46
CA VAL A 153 -20.29 -7.16 44.38
C VAL A 153 -21.64 -6.45 44.52
N GLY A 154 -22.16 -5.91 43.43
CA GLY A 154 -23.47 -5.26 43.38
C GLY A 154 -24.23 -5.58 42.09
N ILE A 155 -25.51 -5.19 42.05
CA ILE A 155 -26.37 -5.31 40.88
C ILE A 155 -27.11 -4.00 40.64
N GLY A 156 -27.24 -3.60 39.37
CA GLY A 156 -27.96 -2.39 38.98
C GLY A 156 -28.31 -2.39 37.50
N THR A 157 -29.03 -1.38 37.03
CA THR A 157 -29.36 -1.22 35.59
C THR A 157 -28.16 -0.80 34.74
N SER A 158 -27.07 -0.35 35.37
CA SER A 158 -25.82 0.05 34.75
C SER A 158 -24.65 -0.22 35.69
N VAL A 159 -23.43 -0.32 35.14
CA VAL A 159 -22.19 -0.45 35.92
C VAL A 159 -21.76 0.94 36.42
N PRO A 160 -21.57 1.16 37.75
CA PRO A 160 -21.08 2.43 38.28
C PRO A 160 -19.66 2.78 37.82
N ALA A 161 -19.32 4.07 37.83
CA ALA A 161 -17.96 4.53 37.55
C ALA A 161 -16.96 3.93 38.56
N GLY A 162 -15.85 3.38 38.05
CA GLY A 162 -14.84 2.69 38.87
C GLY A 162 -15.20 1.25 39.26
N ALA A 163 -16.38 0.76 38.87
CA ALA A 163 -16.74 -0.65 38.95
C ALA A 163 -16.53 -1.36 37.61
N TYR A 164 -16.48 -2.69 37.65
CA TYR A 164 -16.26 -3.52 36.46
C TYR A 164 -17.42 -4.50 36.27
N PRO A 165 -17.92 -4.67 35.02
CA PRO A 165 -18.97 -5.63 34.74
C PRO A 165 -18.49 -7.06 35.00
N LEU A 166 -19.39 -7.94 35.47
CA LEU A 166 -19.15 -9.38 35.57
C LEU A 166 -20.19 -10.16 34.75
N TRP A 167 -21.47 -9.94 35.03
CA TRP A 167 -22.58 -10.67 34.42
C TRP A 167 -23.72 -9.74 34.02
N THR A 168 -24.48 -10.15 33.02
CA THR A 168 -25.73 -9.54 32.59
C THR A 168 -26.86 -10.50 32.93
N VAL A 169 -27.88 -9.99 33.61
CA VAL A 169 -29.09 -10.73 33.99
C VAL A 169 -30.27 -10.14 33.24
N THR A 170 -30.76 -10.86 32.23
CA THR A 170 -31.93 -10.43 31.44
C THR A 170 -33.17 -11.13 31.97
N VAL A 171 -34.04 -10.37 32.64
CA VAL A 171 -35.23 -10.92 33.29
C VAL A 171 -36.46 -10.64 32.43
N PRO A 172 -37.12 -11.67 31.87
CA PRO A 172 -38.37 -11.50 31.13
C PRO A 172 -39.47 -10.88 31.98
N ALA A 173 -40.42 -10.18 31.34
CA ALA A 173 -41.60 -9.67 32.04
C ALA A 173 -42.39 -10.83 32.68
N GLY A 174 -42.80 -10.66 33.94
CA GLY A 174 -43.57 -11.66 34.69
C GLY A 174 -42.75 -12.83 35.27
N ALA A 175 -41.43 -12.84 35.14
CA ALA A 175 -40.59 -13.85 35.78
C ALA A 175 -40.68 -13.76 37.32
N ALA A 176 -40.85 -14.90 37.98
CA ALA A 176 -40.89 -15.02 39.44
C ALA A 176 -39.60 -15.63 40.03
N ALA A 177 -38.70 -16.14 39.18
CA ALA A 177 -37.42 -16.71 39.56
C ALA A 177 -36.37 -16.49 38.47
N ILE A 178 -35.09 -16.37 38.87
CA ILE A 178 -33.97 -16.37 37.94
C ILE A 178 -33.67 -17.80 37.49
N THR A 179 -33.28 -17.96 36.22
CA THR A 179 -32.81 -19.24 35.67
C THR A 179 -31.41 -19.06 35.07
N ALA A 180 -30.65 -20.14 34.89
CA ALA A 180 -29.31 -20.07 34.32
C ALA A 180 -29.29 -19.42 32.92
N ALA A 181 -30.35 -19.62 32.12
CA ALA A 181 -30.47 -19.02 30.79
C ALA A 181 -30.67 -17.49 30.80
N MET A 182 -31.05 -16.92 31.95
CA MET A 182 -31.19 -15.45 32.13
C MET A 182 -29.85 -14.78 32.46
N ILE A 183 -28.81 -15.56 32.78
CA ILE A 183 -27.50 -15.07 33.21
C ILE A 183 -26.50 -15.30 32.07
N THR A 184 -25.87 -14.24 31.60
CA THR A 184 -24.82 -14.30 30.57
C THR A 184 -23.64 -13.47 31.00
N GLN A 185 -22.41 -13.83 30.60
CA GLN A 185 -21.24 -13.00 30.89
C GLN A 185 -21.43 -11.62 30.26
N ALA A 186 -21.15 -10.56 31.03
CA ALA A 186 -21.30 -9.20 30.52
C ALA A 186 -20.20 -8.88 29.50
N GLY A 187 -20.55 -8.06 28.49
CA GLY A 187 -19.54 -7.51 27.57
C GLY A 187 -18.49 -6.71 28.34
N GLY A 188 -17.21 -7.00 28.12
CA GLY A 188 -16.11 -6.37 28.84
C GLY A 188 -15.87 -6.89 30.26
N ALA A 189 -16.51 -7.99 30.66
CA ALA A 189 -16.21 -8.64 31.94
C ALA A 189 -14.74 -9.11 31.96
N PRO A 190 -13.93 -8.73 32.96
CA PRO A 190 -12.50 -8.96 32.96
C PRO A 190 -12.12 -10.39 33.39
N PHE A 191 -12.84 -11.41 32.93
CA PHE A 191 -12.50 -12.80 33.24
C PHE A 191 -11.35 -13.26 32.35
N TYR A 192 -10.27 -13.72 32.97
CA TYR A 192 -9.11 -14.28 32.28
C TYR A 192 -9.02 -15.78 32.55
N ASP A 193 -8.57 -16.51 31.53
CA ASP A 193 -8.21 -17.91 31.66
C ASP A 193 -7.06 -18.07 32.67
N THR A 194 -7.15 -19.07 33.53
CA THR A 194 -6.05 -19.47 34.42
C THR A 194 -4.86 -19.98 33.62
N ILE A 195 -3.65 -20.01 34.20
CA ILE A 195 -2.44 -20.52 33.53
C ILE A 195 -2.66 -21.93 32.93
N PRO A 196 -3.30 -22.90 33.62
CA PRO A 196 -3.63 -24.19 33.01
C PRO A 196 -4.62 -24.09 31.84
N GLN A 197 -5.61 -23.20 31.90
CA GLN A 197 -6.55 -22.98 30.80
C GLN A 197 -5.86 -22.30 29.61
N LEU A 198 -4.95 -21.36 29.87
CA LEU A 198 -4.07 -20.78 28.85
C LEU A 198 -3.16 -21.84 28.24
N GLN A 199 -2.61 -22.75 29.03
CA GLN A 199 -1.81 -23.88 28.53
C GLN A 199 -2.65 -24.77 27.62
N VAL A 200 -3.89 -25.13 28.00
CA VAL A 200 -4.80 -25.91 27.13
C VAL A 200 -5.18 -25.12 25.88
N SER A 201 -5.41 -23.81 25.99
CA SER A 201 -5.70 -22.93 24.86
C SER A 201 -4.50 -22.86 23.90
N VAL A 202 -3.28 -22.77 24.43
CA VAL A 202 -2.03 -22.80 23.67
C VAL A 202 -1.77 -24.18 23.08
N ASP A 203 -2.01 -25.28 23.79
CA ASP A 203 -1.82 -26.66 23.29
C ASP A 203 -2.88 -27.03 22.25
N SER A 204 -4.06 -26.42 22.32
CA SER A 204 -5.11 -26.53 21.30
C SER A 204 -4.87 -25.60 20.10
N ARG A 205 -3.93 -24.65 20.22
CA ARG A 205 -3.49 -23.78 19.13
C ARG A 205 -2.20 -24.33 18.57
N VAL A 206 -2.14 -24.47 17.26
CA VAL A 206 -0.87 -24.77 16.61
C VAL A 206 -0.03 -23.50 16.71
N PRO A 207 1.21 -23.56 17.23
CA PRO A 207 2.07 -22.39 17.28
C PRO A 207 2.22 -21.83 15.86
N THR A 208 1.62 -20.69 15.58
CA THR A 208 2.09 -19.89 14.45
C THR A 208 3.48 -19.44 14.85
N ALA A 209 4.48 -19.75 14.01
CA ALA A 209 5.80 -19.15 14.17
C ALA A 209 5.63 -17.62 14.38
N ALA A 210 6.48 -17.02 15.21
CA ALA A 210 6.53 -15.58 15.38
C ALA A 210 6.44 -14.92 14.00
N ASP A 211 5.57 -13.92 13.90
CA ASP A 211 5.48 -13.09 12.70
C ASP A 211 6.76 -12.26 12.58
N ASP A 212 7.83 -12.89 12.09
CA ASP A 212 9.08 -12.25 11.72
C ASP A 212 8.98 -11.66 10.31
N THR A 213 7.80 -11.19 9.88
CA THR A 213 7.64 -10.57 8.56
C THR A 213 7.78 -9.05 8.58
N GLY A 214 9.01 -8.63 8.88
CA GLY A 214 9.67 -7.60 8.07
C GLY A 214 10.06 -8.09 6.66
N ALA A 215 9.60 -9.29 6.25
CA ALA A 215 9.90 -9.91 4.97
C ALA A 215 8.61 -10.32 4.25
N VAL A 216 8.43 -9.70 3.09
CA VAL A 216 7.40 -9.92 2.08
C VAL A 216 7.47 -11.37 1.58
N ASN A 217 6.71 -12.31 2.17
CA ASN A 217 6.25 -13.53 1.49
C ASN A 217 5.29 -14.38 2.35
N GLY A 218 4.04 -14.52 1.87
CA GLY A 218 3.15 -15.63 2.25
C GLY A 218 2.32 -15.44 3.53
N ARG A 219 1.18 -14.74 3.43
CA ARG A 219 0.16 -14.75 4.49
C ARG A 219 -0.48 -16.15 4.60
N VAL A 220 -0.19 -16.89 5.67
CA VAL A 220 -1.02 -18.05 6.07
C VAL A 220 -2.35 -17.50 6.57
N SER A 221 -3.45 -17.80 5.87
CA SER A 221 -4.76 -17.20 6.17
C SER A 221 -5.64 -18.09 7.06
N ALA A 222 -5.38 -19.39 7.13
CA ALA A 222 -6.01 -20.28 8.12
C ALA A 222 -5.16 -21.54 8.35
N LEU A 223 -5.11 -22.00 9.60
CA LEU A 223 -4.57 -23.30 9.96
C LEU A 223 -5.71 -24.13 10.58
N TYR A 224 -6.10 -25.22 9.92
CA TYR A 224 -7.18 -26.09 10.39
C TYR A 224 -6.58 -27.31 11.10
N TYR A 225 -7.10 -27.66 12.29
CA TYR A 225 -6.69 -28.86 13.02
C TYR A 225 -7.67 -30.00 12.74
N ASP A 226 -7.18 -31.10 12.16
CA ASP A 226 -8.01 -32.30 11.95
C ASP A 226 -8.12 -33.07 13.27
N LYS A 227 -9.31 -33.02 13.89
CA LYS A 227 -9.60 -33.70 15.16
C LYS A 227 -9.51 -35.23 15.07
N VAL A 228 -9.62 -35.81 13.89
CA VAL A 228 -9.56 -37.28 13.70
C VAL A 228 -8.11 -37.74 13.63
N GLN A 229 -7.24 -36.95 13.00
CA GLN A 229 -5.84 -37.33 12.79
C GLN A 229 -4.86 -36.68 13.77
N GLN A 230 -5.33 -35.75 14.61
CA GLN A 230 -4.52 -35.01 15.60
C GLN A 230 -3.34 -34.23 14.98
N GLN A 231 -3.50 -33.69 13.77
CA GLN A 231 -2.43 -32.95 13.08
C GLN A 231 -2.93 -31.63 12.44
N PRO A 232 -2.06 -30.62 12.30
CA PRO A 232 -2.38 -29.36 11.65
C PRO A 232 -2.31 -29.41 10.12
N VAL A 233 -3.26 -28.72 9.46
CA VAL A 233 -3.33 -28.51 8.01
C VAL A 233 -3.21 -27.02 7.70
N VAL A 234 -2.26 -26.65 6.85
CA VAL A 234 -2.01 -25.26 6.45
C VAL A 234 -2.85 -24.87 5.23
N TYR A 235 -3.61 -23.77 5.31
CA TYR A 235 -4.28 -23.14 4.18
C TYR A 235 -3.61 -21.80 3.84
N ALA A 236 -2.93 -21.75 2.69
CA ALA A 236 -2.30 -20.53 2.15
C ALA A 236 -2.99 -20.15 0.83
N PRO A 237 -3.94 -19.20 0.83
CA PRO A 237 -4.45 -18.64 -0.41
C PRO A 237 -3.41 -17.65 -0.95
N SER A 238 -2.61 -18.06 -1.93
CA SER A 238 -1.81 -17.11 -2.71
C SER A 238 -2.74 -16.29 -3.63
N ALA A 239 -2.65 -14.97 -3.56
CA ALA A 239 -3.42 -14.05 -4.39
C ALA A 239 -2.98 -14.03 -5.87
N THR A 240 -1.93 -14.76 -6.26
CA THR A 240 -1.41 -14.73 -7.64
C THR A 240 -1.00 -16.09 -8.18
N SER A 241 -1.21 -17.20 -7.46
CA SER A 241 -0.93 -18.54 -7.98
C SER A 241 -1.76 -19.58 -7.26
N SER A 242 -2.63 -20.26 -8.00
CA SER A 242 -3.45 -21.40 -7.56
C SER A 242 -2.61 -22.64 -7.23
N GLY A 243 -1.71 -22.54 -6.26
CA GLY A 243 -0.90 -23.63 -5.74
C GLY A 243 -1.42 -24.07 -4.39
N LEU A 244 -2.26 -25.11 -4.37
CA LEU A 244 -2.68 -25.77 -3.15
C LEU A 244 -1.54 -26.68 -2.69
N ALA A 245 -0.70 -26.23 -1.74
CA ALA A 245 0.31 -27.08 -1.14
C ALA A 245 -0.35 -27.95 -0.05
N LEU A 246 -0.93 -29.08 -0.43
CA LEU A 246 -1.34 -30.11 0.51
C LEU A 246 -0.09 -30.86 0.98
N LEU A 247 0.53 -30.41 2.07
CA LEU A 247 1.60 -31.14 2.73
C LEU A 247 0.99 -32.35 3.45
N VAL A 248 0.86 -33.49 2.78
CA VAL A 248 0.51 -34.76 3.43
C VAL A 248 1.78 -35.35 4.04
N SER A 249 2.20 -34.80 5.18
CA SER A 249 3.41 -35.27 5.87
C SER A 249 3.10 -36.43 6.83
N GLN A 250 3.48 -37.64 6.39
CA GLN A 250 4.26 -38.65 7.12
C GLN A 250 3.62 -39.40 8.31
N THR A 251 3.40 -40.70 8.13
CA THR A 251 3.50 -41.68 9.23
C THR A 251 4.79 -42.47 9.07
N PHE A 252 5.73 -42.30 10.00
CA PHE A 252 6.88 -43.18 10.16
C PHE A 252 6.42 -44.55 10.69
N GLY A 253 6.85 -45.65 10.06
CA GLY A 253 6.96 -46.92 10.79
C GLY A 253 6.56 -48.23 10.10
N ALA A 254 6.11 -48.27 8.85
CA ALA A 254 5.77 -49.54 8.19
C ALA A 254 6.46 -49.70 6.84
N THR A 255 7.36 -50.67 6.74
CA THR A 255 7.96 -51.12 5.47
C THR A 255 6.87 -51.60 4.52
N GLY A 256 6.68 -50.91 3.38
CA GLY A 256 5.88 -51.43 2.26
C GLY A 256 4.90 -50.49 1.56
N PHE A 257 4.82 -49.20 1.90
CA PHE A 257 3.88 -48.28 1.22
C PHE A 257 4.61 -47.17 0.46
N SER A 258 4.28 -47.03 -0.83
CA SER A 258 4.78 -45.96 -1.68
C SER A 258 4.07 -44.64 -1.37
N THR A 259 4.80 -43.67 -0.84
CA THR A 259 4.28 -42.33 -0.54
C THR A 259 4.21 -41.48 -1.80
N VAL A 260 3.07 -40.85 -2.07
CA VAL A 260 2.98 -39.75 -3.05
C VAL A 260 3.76 -38.57 -2.45
N SER A 261 4.93 -38.28 -3.01
CA SER A 261 5.85 -37.27 -2.48
C SER A 261 5.55 -35.86 -2.98
N ASN A 262 5.00 -35.68 -4.18
CA ASN A 262 4.64 -34.35 -4.67
C ASN A 262 3.65 -34.38 -5.84
N PHE A 263 2.74 -33.39 -5.87
CA PHE A 263 1.98 -32.99 -7.05
C PHE A 263 2.69 -31.77 -7.66
N VAL A 264 3.48 -31.99 -8.71
CA VAL A 264 4.23 -30.94 -9.39
C VAL A 264 3.46 -30.50 -10.62
N TYR A 265 3.00 -29.25 -10.63
CA TYR A 265 2.53 -28.63 -11.86
C TYR A 265 3.75 -28.20 -12.69
N ARG A 266 3.94 -28.83 -13.85
CA ARG A 266 5.08 -28.54 -14.72
C ARG A 266 4.74 -27.33 -15.59
N ALA A 267 5.27 -26.16 -15.22
CA ALA A 267 4.94 -24.89 -15.86
C ALA A 267 5.28 -24.82 -17.36
N SER A 268 6.19 -25.66 -17.87
CA SER A 268 6.61 -25.66 -19.27
C SER A 268 5.55 -26.20 -20.23
N ASP A 269 4.69 -27.11 -19.78
CA ASP A 269 3.68 -27.75 -20.61
C ASP A 269 2.30 -27.86 -19.96
N GLY A 270 2.15 -27.45 -18.70
CA GLY A 270 0.89 -27.48 -17.96
C GLY A 270 0.44 -28.87 -17.53
N ALA A 271 1.34 -29.86 -17.56
CA ALA A 271 1.06 -31.21 -17.07
C ALA A 271 1.09 -31.27 -15.54
N LEU A 272 0.21 -32.07 -14.94
CA LEU A 272 0.26 -32.41 -13.53
C LEU A 272 1.06 -33.70 -13.36
N GLN A 273 2.21 -33.61 -12.70
CA GLN A 273 3.05 -34.76 -12.39
C GLN A 273 2.81 -35.23 -10.95
N ILE A 274 2.54 -36.52 -10.79
CA ILE A 274 2.48 -37.16 -9.47
C ILE A 274 3.77 -37.91 -9.25
N ASN A 275 4.62 -37.41 -8.34
CA ASN A 275 5.90 -38.03 -8.02
C ASN A 275 5.74 -38.88 -6.76
N VAL A 276 5.90 -40.19 -6.87
CA VAL A 276 5.79 -41.13 -5.74
C VAL A 276 7.19 -41.53 -5.31
N GLY A 277 7.67 -40.97 -4.21
CA GLY A 277 9.01 -41.22 -3.69
C GLY A 277 9.08 -42.57 -2.99
N SER A 278 9.57 -43.59 -3.71
CA SER A 278 10.32 -44.73 -3.13
C SER A 278 10.90 -45.71 -4.16
N ILE A 279 10.82 -45.44 -5.47
CA ILE A 279 11.52 -46.25 -6.47
C ILE A 279 12.43 -45.33 -7.29
N SER A 280 13.72 -45.61 -7.20
CA SER A 280 14.74 -45.14 -8.11
C SER A 280 14.26 -45.19 -9.56
N ALA A 281 14.21 -44.01 -10.21
CA ALA A 281 13.95 -43.81 -11.63
C ALA A 281 12.59 -44.29 -12.16
N GLY A 282 11.67 -43.34 -12.39
CA GLY A 282 10.54 -43.54 -13.30
C GLY A 282 9.33 -42.73 -12.90
N VAL A 283 9.02 -41.70 -13.70
CA VAL A 283 7.74 -40.98 -13.67
C VAL A 283 6.61 -42.01 -13.86
N VAL A 284 5.69 -42.15 -12.89
CA VAL A 284 4.65 -43.20 -12.93
C VAL A 284 3.33 -42.73 -13.56
N ALA A 285 3.02 -41.43 -13.58
CA ALA A 285 1.88 -40.91 -14.32
C ALA A 285 2.12 -39.47 -14.76
N ASP A 286 2.26 -39.27 -16.07
CA ASP A 286 2.22 -37.94 -16.70
C ASP A 286 0.79 -37.74 -17.21
N PHE A 287 -0.01 -36.94 -16.50
CA PHE A 287 -1.34 -36.59 -16.99
C PHE A 287 -1.17 -35.59 -18.12
N ALA A 288 -1.66 -35.94 -19.31
CA ALA A 288 -1.53 -35.11 -20.49
C ALA A 288 -1.99 -33.67 -20.21
N PRO A 289 -1.26 -32.65 -20.67
CA PRO A 289 -1.67 -31.26 -20.55
C PRO A 289 -3.13 -31.05 -20.97
N VAL A 290 -3.82 -30.12 -20.31
CA VAL A 290 -5.19 -29.72 -20.70
C VAL A 290 -5.26 -29.35 -22.18
N ALA A 291 -4.21 -28.71 -22.72
CA ALA A 291 -4.08 -28.40 -24.14
C ALA A 291 -4.05 -29.65 -25.04
N SER A 292 -3.40 -30.73 -24.61
CA SER A 292 -3.39 -32.00 -25.35
C SER A 292 -4.76 -32.68 -25.34
N VAL A 293 -5.47 -32.64 -24.21
CA VAL A 293 -6.84 -33.16 -24.12
C VAL A 293 -7.78 -32.34 -25.01
N GLN A 294 -7.66 -31.01 -24.99
CA GLN A 294 -8.41 -30.11 -25.88
C GLN A 294 -8.08 -30.35 -27.36
N ALA A 295 -6.82 -30.59 -27.71
CA ALA A 295 -6.41 -30.92 -29.07
C ALA A 295 -7.00 -32.26 -29.54
N VAL A 296 -6.99 -33.29 -28.68
CA VAL A 296 -7.65 -34.58 -28.97
C VAL A 296 -9.15 -34.39 -29.13
N GLN A 297 -9.79 -33.57 -28.30
CA GLN A 297 -11.23 -33.29 -28.40
C GLN A 297 -11.58 -32.52 -29.68
N ALA A 298 -10.75 -31.56 -30.10
CA ALA A 298 -10.90 -30.84 -31.36
C ALA A 298 -10.70 -31.78 -32.57
N ASN A 299 -9.67 -32.62 -32.54
CA ASN A 299 -9.42 -33.61 -33.59
C ASN A 299 -10.57 -34.62 -33.70
N LEU A 300 -11.10 -35.10 -32.57
CA LEU A 300 -12.24 -36.00 -32.55
C LEU A 300 -13.50 -35.35 -33.12
N SER A 301 -13.74 -34.07 -32.79
CA SER A 301 -14.87 -33.30 -33.33
C SER A 301 -14.75 -33.07 -34.84
N SER A 302 -13.54 -32.77 -35.33
CA SER A 302 -13.23 -32.63 -36.77
C SER A 302 -13.40 -33.95 -37.52
N PHE A 303 -12.91 -35.05 -36.94
CA PHE A 303 -13.09 -36.40 -37.49
C PHE A 303 -14.57 -36.77 -37.56
N GLN A 304 -15.35 -36.55 -36.50
CA GLN A 304 -16.80 -36.79 -36.49
C GLN A 304 -17.53 -35.97 -37.55
N THR A 305 -17.15 -34.71 -37.74
CA THR A 305 -17.71 -33.85 -38.80
C THR A 305 -17.38 -34.40 -40.19
N THR A 306 -16.13 -34.80 -40.41
CA THR A 306 -15.67 -35.39 -41.68
C THR A 306 -16.37 -36.72 -41.98
N GLN A 307 -16.50 -37.59 -40.97
CA GLN A 307 -17.22 -38.85 -41.06
C GLN A 307 -18.71 -38.61 -41.37
N THR A 308 -19.33 -37.62 -40.73
CA THR A 308 -20.74 -37.25 -40.98
C THR A 308 -20.94 -36.76 -42.42
N ASN A 309 -20.05 -35.89 -42.92
CA ASN A 309 -20.09 -35.42 -44.29
C ASN A 309 -19.87 -36.58 -45.28
N THR A 310 -18.91 -37.46 -45.01
CA THR A 310 -18.65 -38.64 -45.85
C THR A 310 -19.88 -39.56 -45.88
N ASN A 311 -20.51 -39.80 -44.73
CA ASN A 311 -21.72 -40.62 -44.64
C ASN A 311 -22.91 -39.95 -45.35
N ALA A 312 -23.02 -38.62 -45.29
CA ALA A 312 -24.05 -37.87 -46.01
C ALA A 312 -23.85 -37.95 -47.53
N THR A 313 -22.62 -37.75 -48.01
CA THR A 313 -22.27 -37.92 -49.43
C THR A 313 -22.52 -39.34 -49.88
N LEU A 314 -22.02 -40.34 -49.15
CA LEU A 314 -22.23 -41.75 -49.49
C LEU A 314 -23.73 -42.11 -49.51
N SER A 315 -24.51 -41.61 -48.56
CA SER A 315 -25.96 -41.84 -48.54
C SER A 315 -26.66 -41.16 -49.73
N ALA A 316 -26.20 -39.97 -50.14
CA ALA A 316 -26.70 -39.30 -51.33
C ALA A 316 -26.33 -40.07 -52.60
N ASP A 317 -25.08 -40.53 -52.74
CA ASP A 317 -24.60 -41.31 -53.88
C ASP A 317 -25.32 -42.66 -53.98
N ILE A 318 -25.51 -43.35 -52.85
CA ILE A 318 -26.29 -44.60 -52.80
C ILE A 318 -27.75 -44.33 -53.18
N SER A 319 -28.35 -43.25 -52.68
CA SER A 319 -29.73 -42.89 -53.05
C SER A 319 -29.86 -42.56 -54.53
N GLN A 320 -28.85 -41.92 -55.12
CA GLN A 320 -28.78 -41.67 -56.57
C GLN A 320 -28.62 -42.99 -57.36
N CYS A 321 -27.76 -43.89 -56.91
CA CYS A 321 -27.54 -45.19 -57.55
C CYS A 321 -28.77 -46.13 -57.45
N VAL A 322 -29.45 -46.17 -56.30
CA VAL A 322 -30.53 -47.13 -56.00
C VAL A 322 -31.90 -46.63 -56.49
N SER A 323 -32.11 -45.32 -56.62
CA SER A 323 -33.38 -44.77 -57.14
C SER A 323 -33.58 -44.98 -58.66
N GLY A 324 -32.67 -45.67 -59.34
CA GLY A 324 -32.75 -45.90 -60.79
C GLY A 324 -32.45 -44.65 -61.62
N VAL A 325 -32.00 -43.56 -60.98
CA VAL A 325 -31.61 -42.31 -61.65
C VAL A 325 -30.11 -42.37 -61.95
N TYR A 326 -29.74 -43.08 -63.01
CA TYR A 326 -28.41 -42.92 -63.59
C TYR A 326 -28.37 -41.59 -64.35
N GLY A 327 -27.88 -40.54 -63.69
CA GLY A 327 -27.64 -39.21 -64.27
C GLY A 327 -27.93 -38.09 -63.28
N VAL A 328 -26.88 -37.39 -62.84
CA VAL A 328 -26.96 -36.18 -62.02
C VAL A 328 -27.71 -35.10 -62.82
N ALA A 329 -28.96 -34.80 -62.46
CA ALA A 329 -29.68 -33.65 -62.99
C ALA A 329 -29.38 -32.43 -62.11
N THR A 330 -28.34 -31.66 -62.45
CA THR A 330 -28.17 -30.29 -61.93
C THR A 330 -28.06 -29.23 -63.04
N SER A 331 -28.01 -29.64 -64.31
CA SER A 331 -28.11 -28.74 -65.45
C SER A 331 -29.48 -28.88 -66.09
N ALA A 332 -30.17 -27.78 -66.38
CA ALA A 332 -31.43 -27.78 -67.11
C ALA A 332 -31.22 -28.36 -68.53
N GLY A 333 -31.38 -29.67 -68.69
CA GLY A 333 -31.12 -30.38 -69.93
C GLY A 333 -30.93 -31.90 -69.79
N ASP A 334 -30.61 -32.39 -68.59
CA ASP A 334 -30.32 -33.82 -68.39
C ASP A 334 -31.60 -34.66 -68.27
N ARG A 335 -31.69 -35.72 -69.07
CA ARG A 335 -32.90 -36.55 -69.27
C ARG A 335 -32.77 -37.88 -68.55
N GLN A 336 -33.79 -38.25 -67.77
CA GLN A 336 -33.78 -39.49 -66.97
C GLN A 336 -33.74 -40.75 -67.85
N GLY A 337 -32.73 -41.58 -67.62
CA GLY A 337 -32.65 -42.93 -68.19
C GLY A 337 -33.68 -43.85 -67.57
N LYS A 338 -34.53 -44.46 -68.39
CA LYS A 338 -35.50 -45.49 -67.99
C LYS A 338 -34.89 -46.90 -67.91
N GLY A 339 -33.81 -47.16 -68.64
CA GLY A 339 -33.12 -48.46 -68.58
C GLY A 339 -32.35 -48.82 -69.85
N LEU A 340 -31.71 -49.99 -69.82
CA LEU A 340 -31.04 -50.60 -70.97
C LEU A 340 -31.95 -51.65 -71.59
N TYR A 341 -32.26 -51.47 -72.87
CA TYR A 341 -33.09 -52.37 -73.66
C TYR A 341 -32.26 -52.96 -74.79
N GLN A 342 -32.53 -54.20 -75.18
CA GLN A 342 -31.91 -54.79 -76.36
C GLN A 342 -32.74 -54.43 -77.61
N ALA A 343 -32.15 -53.68 -78.54
CA ALA A 343 -32.84 -53.30 -79.77
C ALA A 343 -33.04 -54.52 -80.67
N GLY A 344 -34.30 -54.90 -80.91
CA GLY A 344 -34.70 -56.17 -81.54
C GLY A 344 -34.16 -56.42 -82.97
N GLY A 345 -33.63 -55.40 -83.65
CA GLY A 345 -33.05 -55.54 -85.00
C GLY A 345 -31.52 -55.54 -85.08
N SER A 346 -30.82 -55.03 -84.06
CA SER A 346 -29.35 -54.86 -84.11
C SER A 346 -28.61 -55.61 -83.00
N ALA A 347 -29.33 -56.25 -82.08
CA ALA A 347 -28.80 -56.85 -80.85
C ALA A 347 -27.97 -55.89 -79.97
N ARG A 348 -28.00 -54.58 -80.26
CA ARG A 348 -27.25 -53.57 -79.51
C ARG A 348 -28.02 -53.20 -78.24
N PRO A 349 -27.33 -53.06 -77.10
CA PRO A 349 -27.92 -52.41 -75.93
C PRO A 349 -28.17 -50.94 -76.27
N THR A 350 -29.44 -50.57 -76.24
CA THR A 350 -29.93 -49.20 -76.35
C THR A 350 -30.24 -48.66 -74.97
N PHE A 351 -29.69 -47.50 -74.65
CA PHE A 351 -30.10 -46.74 -73.48
C PHE A 351 -31.37 -45.97 -73.83
N VAL A 352 -32.40 -46.15 -73.01
CA VAL A 352 -33.69 -45.49 -73.19
C VAL A 352 -33.80 -44.39 -72.17
N TYR A 353 -34.09 -43.19 -72.63
CA TYR A 353 -34.37 -42.04 -71.79
C TYR A 353 -35.63 -41.33 -72.28
N ASN A 354 -36.37 -40.68 -71.38
CA ASN A 354 -37.53 -39.89 -71.80
C ASN A 354 -37.09 -38.47 -72.14
N ASN A 355 -37.51 -37.95 -73.31
CA ASN A 355 -37.10 -36.62 -73.76
C ASN A 355 -37.98 -35.46 -73.24
N GLY A 356 -38.92 -35.76 -72.35
CA GLY A 356 -39.98 -34.86 -71.88
C GLY A 356 -41.33 -35.07 -72.56
N THR A 357 -41.39 -35.82 -73.69
CA THR A 357 -42.63 -36.12 -74.42
C THR A 357 -42.74 -37.57 -74.89
N THR A 358 -41.61 -38.23 -75.22
CA THR A 358 -41.57 -39.62 -75.68
C THR A 358 -40.29 -40.31 -75.18
N ASP A 359 -40.31 -41.64 -75.16
CA ASP A 359 -39.11 -42.44 -74.87
C ASP A 359 -38.22 -42.48 -76.13
N VAL A 360 -36.96 -42.06 -75.97
CA VAL A 360 -35.94 -42.05 -77.01
C VAL A 360 -34.95 -43.16 -76.77
N TYR A 361 -34.68 -43.94 -77.82
CA TYR A 361 -33.79 -45.10 -77.79
C TYR A 361 -32.47 -44.70 -78.46
N SER A 362 -31.44 -44.44 -77.66
CA SER A 362 -30.10 -44.15 -78.17
C SER A 362 -29.21 -45.39 -78.06
N ALA A 363 -28.61 -45.81 -79.17
CA ALA A 363 -27.66 -46.91 -79.16
C ALA A 363 -26.39 -46.51 -78.39
N LEU A 364 -25.90 -47.38 -77.51
CA LEU A 364 -24.58 -47.19 -76.91
C LEU A 364 -23.51 -47.42 -77.98
N ALA A 365 -22.60 -46.45 -78.10
CA ALA A 365 -21.49 -46.44 -79.04
C ALA A 365 -20.57 -47.66 -78.79
N TYR A 366 -20.14 -48.36 -79.84
CA TYR A 366 -19.13 -49.41 -79.73
C TYR A 366 -17.73 -48.81 -79.68
N TYR A 367 -16.74 -49.63 -79.32
CA TYR A 367 -15.31 -49.27 -79.35
C TYR A 367 -14.88 -48.55 -80.64
N ALA A 368 -15.42 -48.94 -81.80
CA ALA A 368 -15.12 -48.30 -83.09
C ALA A 368 -15.58 -46.82 -83.16
N ASP A 369 -16.73 -46.50 -82.58
CA ASP A 369 -17.28 -45.13 -82.54
C ASP A 369 -16.43 -44.23 -81.62
N VAL A 370 -15.99 -44.78 -80.48
CA VAL A 370 -15.10 -44.11 -79.52
C VAL A 370 -13.70 -43.89 -80.13
N THR A 371 -13.22 -44.85 -80.93
CA THR A 371 -11.92 -44.76 -81.61
C THR A 371 -11.91 -43.64 -82.66
N ALA A 372 -13.01 -43.47 -83.40
CA ALA A 372 -13.15 -42.37 -84.36
C ALA A 372 -13.19 -41.00 -83.66
N LEU A 373 -13.95 -40.86 -82.56
CA LEU A 373 -14.01 -39.62 -81.79
C LEU A 373 -12.66 -39.28 -81.14
N SER A 374 -11.94 -40.29 -80.64
CA SER A 374 -10.59 -40.12 -80.08
C SER A 374 -9.60 -39.57 -81.11
N ALA A 375 -9.71 -39.96 -82.38
CA ALA A 375 -8.85 -39.47 -83.43
C ALA A 375 -9.12 -37.98 -83.75
N THR A 376 -10.40 -37.56 -83.71
CA THR A 376 -10.78 -36.16 -83.91
C THR A 376 -10.32 -35.29 -82.74
N LEU A 377 -10.55 -35.74 -81.50
CA LEU A 377 -10.19 -34.98 -80.30
C LEU A 377 -8.68 -34.86 -80.13
N SER A 378 -7.91 -35.89 -80.51
CA SER A 378 -6.45 -35.81 -80.52
C SER A 378 -5.94 -34.76 -81.51
N THR A 379 -6.65 -34.54 -82.61
CA THR A 379 -6.30 -33.50 -83.60
C THR A 379 -6.57 -32.11 -83.04
N ASP A 380 -7.71 -31.90 -82.37
CA ASP A 380 -8.06 -30.60 -81.77
C ASP A 380 -7.15 -30.24 -80.60
N ILE A 381 -6.77 -31.21 -79.76
CA ILE A 381 -5.81 -31.01 -78.67
C ILE A 381 -4.43 -30.65 -79.23
N SER A 382 -3.98 -31.30 -80.32
CA SER A 382 -2.73 -30.92 -81.00
C SER A 382 -2.78 -29.50 -81.57
N ASN A 383 -3.94 -29.03 -82.03
CA ASN A 383 -4.13 -27.66 -82.49
C ASN A 383 -4.07 -26.64 -81.33
N CYS A 384 -4.63 -26.98 -80.17
CA CYS A 384 -4.53 -26.13 -78.97
C CYS A 384 -3.11 -26.07 -78.36
N VAL A 385 -2.31 -27.14 -78.50
CA VAL A 385 -0.96 -27.22 -77.90
C VAL A 385 0.14 -26.68 -78.84
N SER A 386 -0.07 -26.63 -80.15
CA SER A 386 0.96 -26.21 -81.12
C SER A 386 1.10 -24.68 -81.29
N GLY A 387 0.20 -23.87 -80.72
CA GLY A 387 0.33 -22.41 -80.72
C GLY A 387 0.29 -21.77 -82.12
N VAL A 388 -0.36 -22.41 -83.10
CA VAL A 388 -0.64 -21.80 -84.40
C VAL A 388 -2.02 -21.13 -84.31
N ALA A 389 -2.03 -19.80 -84.18
CA ALA A 389 -3.26 -19.02 -84.15
C ALA A 389 -3.83 -18.81 -85.56
N ALA A 390 -5.16 -18.84 -85.68
CA ALA A 390 -5.91 -18.55 -86.89
C ALA A 390 -6.15 -17.04 -87.14
N SER A 391 -5.64 -16.13 -86.30
CA SER A 391 -5.85 -14.69 -86.46
C SER A 391 -4.62 -13.88 -86.03
N GLY A 392 -4.20 -12.95 -86.87
CA GLY A 392 -2.96 -12.18 -86.78
C GLY A 392 -2.90 -11.05 -85.75
N ASP A 393 -3.46 -11.25 -84.55
CA ASP A 393 -3.25 -10.32 -83.43
C ASP A 393 -2.07 -10.77 -82.56
N ALA A 394 -1.35 -9.77 -82.04
CA ALA A 394 -0.04 -9.90 -81.43
C ALA A 394 0.03 -10.86 -80.23
N GLN A 395 1.21 -11.47 -80.11
CA GLN A 395 1.53 -12.68 -79.37
C GLN A 395 1.47 -12.50 -77.85
N GLY A 396 0.87 -13.49 -77.18
CA GLY A 396 1.03 -13.71 -75.76
C GLY A 396 1.06 -15.20 -75.45
N LEU A 397 2.00 -15.57 -74.58
CA LEU A 397 2.01 -16.81 -73.80
C LEU A 397 2.69 -18.05 -74.41
N LYS A 398 4.01 -17.98 -74.58
CA LYS A 398 4.85 -19.18 -74.35
C LYS A 398 5.62 -19.00 -73.04
N LEU A 399 5.36 -19.89 -72.09
CA LEU A 399 6.18 -20.09 -70.90
C LEU A 399 7.45 -20.81 -71.33
N TYR A 400 8.57 -20.10 -71.34
CA TYR A 400 9.88 -20.73 -71.54
C TYR A 400 10.55 -20.94 -70.18
N GLN A 401 11.14 -22.11 -70.00
CA GLN A 401 12.02 -22.37 -68.87
C GLN A 401 13.41 -21.86 -69.26
N SER A 402 13.92 -20.85 -68.55
CA SER A 402 15.25 -20.28 -68.82
C SER A 402 16.33 -21.36 -68.75
N VAL A 403 17.16 -21.45 -69.78
CA VAL A 403 18.20 -22.48 -69.94
C VAL A 403 19.34 -22.34 -68.92
N GLY A 404 19.41 -21.22 -68.19
CA GLY A 404 20.42 -20.98 -67.15
C GLY A 404 19.88 -21.04 -65.71
N SER A 405 18.63 -20.64 -65.47
CA SER A 405 18.06 -20.56 -64.11
C SER A 405 16.99 -21.60 -63.81
N GLY A 406 16.49 -22.32 -64.82
CA GLY A 406 15.39 -23.27 -64.66
C GLY A 406 14.04 -22.62 -64.31
N ARG A 407 13.96 -21.29 -64.32
CA ARG A 407 12.76 -20.53 -63.94
C ARG A 407 11.87 -20.25 -65.15
N PRO A 408 10.53 -20.37 -65.01
CA PRO A 408 9.61 -19.90 -66.04
C PRO A 408 9.68 -18.36 -66.14
N HIS A 409 9.79 -17.84 -67.36
CA HIS A 409 9.62 -16.41 -67.63
C HIS A 409 8.63 -16.19 -68.78
N PHE A 410 8.07 -14.98 -68.84
CA PHE A 410 7.31 -14.52 -70.00
C PHE A 410 8.22 -13.64 -70.86
N PHE A 411 8.38 -14.02 -72.13
CA PHE A 411 8.97 -13.13 -73.13
C PHE A 411 7.92 -12.14 -73.62
N TYR A 412 8.20 -10.85 -73.52
CA TYR A 412 7.50 -9.81 -74.27
C TYR A 412 8.51 -8.86 -74.90
N THR A 413 8.10 -8.24 -76.02
CA THR A 413 8.96 -7.32 -76.78
C THR A 413 9.21 -6.04 -75.98
N GLY A 414 10.26 -6.05 -75.16
CA GLY A 414 10.59 -4.97 -74.23
C GLY A 414 11.50 -5.39 -73.06
N GLY A 415 11.62 -6.70 -72.78
CA GLY A 415 12.49 -7.24 -71.76
C GLY A 415 11.95 -8.56 -71.19
N ASP A 416 12.80 -9.25 -70.43
CA ASP A 416 12.44 -10.52 -69.79
C ASP A 416 12.16 -10.28 -68.30
N GLU A 417 10.98 -10.62 -67.81
CA GLU A 417 10.67 -10.67 -66.37
C GLU A 417 10.46 -12.12 -65.92
N TYR A 418 11.22 -12.52 -64.90
CA TYR A 418 11.09 -13.83 -64.27
C TYR A 418 9.87 -13.88 -63.37
N LEU A 419 9.07 -14.95 -63.46
CA LEU A 419 8.06 -15.20 -62.46
C LEU A 419 8.72 -15.54 -61.12
N ALA A 420 8.24 -14.91 -60.05
CA ALA A 420 8.64 -15.25 -58.70
C ALA A 420 8.32 -16.73 -58.44
N THR A 421 9.34 -17.51 -58.10
CA THR A 421 9.17 -18.90 -57.70
C THR A 421 8.65 -18.96 -56.27
N TYR A 422 8.14 -20.13 -55.88
CA TYR A 422 7.80 -20.39 -54.49
C TYR A 422 8.95 -20.06 -53.54
N THR A 423 10.20 -20.35 -53.93
CA THR A 423 11.39 -20.02 -53.15
C THR A 423 11.55 -18.52 -52.95
N ASP A 424 11.39 -17.70 -54.00
CA ASP A 424 11.51 -16.24 -53.87
C ASP A 424 10.42 -15.67 -52.96
N VAL A 425 9.17 -16.14 -53.14
CA VAL A 425 8.04 -15.72 -52.30
C VAL A 425 8.29 -16.12 -50.84
N THR A 426 8.80 -17.32 -50.61
CA THR A 426 9.11 -17.82 -49.27
C THR A 426 10.28 -17.06 -48.64
N THR A 427 11.31 -16.70 -49.41
CA THR A 427 12.43 -15.88 -48.95
C THR A 427 11.99 -14.46 -48.61
N VAL A 428 11.16 -13.82 -49.43
CA VAL A 428 10.60 -12.50 -49.15
C VAL A 428 9.72 -12.54 -47.90
N GLN A 429 8.87 -13.57 -47.77
CA GLN A 429 8.04 -13.79 -46.58
C GLN A 429 8.90 -13.94 -45.32
N ALA A 430 9.97 -14.74 -45.37
CA ALA A 430 10.89 -14.94 -44.26
C ALA A 430 11.61 -13.65 -43.86
N ASN A 431 12.08 -12.86 -44.84
CA ASN A 431 12.73 -11.58 -44.59
C ASN A 431 11.77 -10.57 -43.95
N LEU A 432 10.51 -10.51 -44.42
CA LEU A 432 9.49 -9.62 -43.86
C LEU A 432 9.16 -10.00 -42.40
N THR A 433 8.99 -11.29 -42.13
CA THR A 433 8.78 -11.79 -40.76
C THR A 433 9.97 -11.48 -39.86
N SER A 434 11.21 -11.62 -40.35
CA SER A 434 12.42 -11.29 -39.59
C SER A 434 12.51 -9.79 -39.28
N PHE A 435 12.16 -8.93 -40.24
CA PHE A 435 12.12 -7.48 -40.04
C PHE A 435 11.07 -7.07 -38.99
N GLN A 436 9.85 -7.59 -39.09
CA GLN A 436 8.79 -7.34 -38.12
C GLN A 436 9.18 -7.77 -36.71
N THR A 437 9.83 -8.93 -36.59
CA THR A 437 10.35 -9.43 -35.30
C THR A 437 11.42 -8.50 -34.73
N SER A 438 12.32 -7.99 -35.58
CA SER A 438 13.38 -7.06 -35.16
C SER A 438 12.82 -5.72 -34.69
N GLN A 439 11.83 -5.18 -35.40
CA GLN A 439 11.12 -3.95 -35.03
C GLN A 439 10.38 -4.10 -33.70
N ALA A 440 9.69 -5.23 -33.49
CA ALA A 440 8.98 -5.52 -32.25
C ALA A 440 9.93 -5.60 -31.05
N ASN A 441 11.09 -6.24 -31.23
CA ASN A 441 12.12 -6.32 -30.19
C ASN A 441 12.69 -4.95 -29.84
N GLN A 442 13.00 -4.10 -30.83
CA GLN A 442 13.47 -2.72 -30.58
C GLN A 442 12.43 -1.90 -29.81
N ASN A 443 11.15 -1.99 -30.20
CA ASN A 443 10.07 -1.29 -29.52
C ASN A 443 9.90 -1.79 -28.08
N SER A 444 10.04 -3.10 -27.84
CA SER A 444 10.00 -3.68 -26.49
C SER A 444 11.18 -3.21 -25.63
N THR A 445 12.38 -3.13 -26.20
CA THR A 445 13.57 -2.59 -25.51
C THR A 445 13.38 -1.12 -25.16
N PHE A 446 12.92 -0.30 -26.10
CA PHE A 446 12.62 1.11 -25.81
C PHE A 446 11.53 1.27 -24.76
N ALA A 447 10.46 0.48 -24.82
CA ALA A 447 9.41 0.50 -23.80
C ALA A 447 9.98 0.12 -22.41
N THR A 448 10.86 -0.88 -22.34
CA THR A 448 11.51 -1.31 -21.10
C THR A 448 12.50 -0.28 -20.57
N GLU A 449 13.29 0.35 -21.45
CA GLU A 449 14.20 1.43 -21.07
C GLU A 449 13.46 2.68 -20.60
N ILE A 450 12.34 3.03 -21.24
CA ILE A 450 11.49 4.15 -20.81
C ILE A 450 10.85 3.81 -19.46
N ALA A 451 10.27 2.61 -19.31
CA ALA A 451 9.64 2.21 -18.05
C ALA A 451 10.62 2.08 -16.88
N SER A 452 11.88 1.68 -17.14
CA SER A 452 12.92 1.61 -16.10
C SER A 452 13.50 2.99 -15.73
N LYS A 453 13.52 3.94 -16.67
CA LYS A 453 14.04 5.29 -16.44
C LYS A 453 12.96 6.30 -16.00
N VAL A 454 11.69 5.99 -16.24
CA VAL A 454 10.53 6.82 -15.88
C VAL A 454 9.61 5.97 -15.01
N GLY A 455 9.67 6.19 -13.70
CA GLY A 455 8.79 5.50 -12.74
C GLY A 455 7.33 5.80 -13.06
N THR A 456 6.64 4.85 -13.69
CA THR A 456 5.22 4.95 -13.98
C THR A 456 4.47 4.13 -12.92
N ASN A 457 3.66 4.81 -12.12
CA ASN A 457 2.67 4.15 -11.29
C ASN A 457 1.59 3.57 -12.23
N THR A 458 1.41 2.25 -12.25
CA THR A 458 0.61 1.53 -13.25
C THR A 458 -0.90 1.65 -13.06
N THR A 459 -1.38 2.35 -12.03
CA THR A 459 -2.80 2.61 -11.80
C THR A 459 -3.12 4.10 -11.93
N ASN A 460 -3.86 4.44 -12.99
CA ASN A 460 -4.51 5.75 -13.13
C ASN A 460 -5.78 5.77 -12.28
N ASP A 461 -5.67 6.25 -11.04
CA ASP A 461 -6.76 6.30 -10.06
C ASP A 461 -7.65 7.56 -10.20
N GLY A 462 -7.43 8.37 -11.24
CA GLY A 462 -8.21 9.60 -11.48
C GLY A 462 -7.92 10.74 -10.49
N VAL A 463 -6.96 10.56 -9.57
CA VAL A 463 -6.54 11.58 -8.60
C VAL A 463 -5.07 11.96 -8.81
N ASN A 464 -4.25 11.06 -9.33
CA ASN A 464 -2.82 11.28 -9.58
C ASN A 464 -2.50 11.39 -11.08
N SER A 465 -2.13 12.58 -11.57
CA SER A 465 -1.47 12.72 -12.88
C SER A 465 0.02 12.38 -12.75
N PRO A 466 0.56 11.40 -13.49
CA PRO A 466 1.96 11.03 -13.38
C PRO A 466 2.76 11.77 -14.44
N ILE A 467 3.30 12.95 -14.15
CA ILE A 467 4.61 13.41 -14.66
C ILE A 467 5.03 14.61 -13.80
N THR A 468 6.14 14.48 -13.06
CA THR A 468 6.91 15.65 -12.60
C THR A 468 7.70 16.17 -13.79
N TYR A 469 7.19 17.20 -14.48
CA TYR A 469 7.96 17.89 -15.53
C TYR A 469 8.93 18.86 -14.84
N LEU A 470 10.23 18.61 -15.02
CA LEU A 470 11.25 19.64 -14.86
C LEU A 470 11.22 20.50 -16.12
N GLY A 471 10.45 21.59 -16.09
CA GLY A 471 10.47 22.61 -17.14
C GLY A 471 11.57 23.62 -16.89
N HIS A 472 12.05 24.30 -17.93
CA HIS A 472 12.80 25.56 -17.78
C HIS A 472 12.02 26.67 -18.46
N ASN A 473 12.03 27.86 -17.87
CA ASN A 473 11.42 29.02 -18.49
C ASN A 473 12.31 29.49 -19.66
N ASN A 474 11.79 29.48 -20.89
CA ASN A 474 12.56 29.86 -22.09
C ASN A 474 13.10 31.30 -22.07
N ALA A 475 12.52 32.21 -21.29
CA ALA A 475 12.99 33.59 -21.21
C ALA A 475 14.14 33.79 -20.21
N SER A 476 14.23 32.96 -19.16
CA SER A 476 15.20 33.14 -18.07
C SER A 476 16.17 31.98 -17.88
N GLY A 477 15.93 30.83 -18.52
CA GLY A 477 16.70 29.60 -18.34
C GLY A 477 16.53 28.93 -16.95
N ALA A 478 15.69 29.48 -16.08
CA ALA A 478 15.51 28.97 -14.72
C ALA A 478 14.65 27.69 -14.72
N PRO A 479 15.09 26.62 -14.04
CA PRO A 479 14.28 25.42 -13.87
C PRO A 479 13.10 25.70 -12.94
N PHE A 480 11.92 25.17 -13.26
CA PHE A 480 10.75 25.21 -12.39
C PHE A 480 10.05 23.85 -12.36
N VAL A 481 9.53 23.50 -11.19
CA VAL A 481 8.78 22.27 -10.95
C VAL A 481 7.32 22.65 -10.80
N ILE A 482 6.45 22.15 -11.69
CA ILE A 482 5.00 22.26 -11.51
C ILE A 482 4.51 20.96 -10.89
N SER A 483 3.97 21.04 -9.68
CA SER A 483 3.22 19.97 -9.04
C SER A 483 1.93 20.56 -8.48
N SER A 484 0.80 19.92 -8.77
CA SER A 484 -0.49 20.24 -8.15
C SER A 484 -0.69 19.60 -6.78
N LEU A 485 0.30 18.84 -6.27
CA LEU A 485 0.25 18.18 -4.96
C LEU A 485 1.04 18.98 -3.90
N ALA A 486 0.39 19.20 -2.76
CA ALA A 486 0.95 19.69 -1.50
C ALA A 486 1.89 18.64 -0.83
N GLY A 487 2.88 18.16 -1.58
CA GLY A 487 3.84 17.15 -1.16
C GLY A 487 5.27 17.67 -1.19
N SER A 488 5.95 17.57 -0.05
CA SER A 488 7.34 17.95 0.22
C SER A 488 8.33 17.53 -0.87
N TYR A 489 9.12 18.48 -1.41
CA TYR A 489 10.23 18.18 -2.31
C TYR A 489 11.59 18.42 -1.60
N ARG A 490 12.51 17.47 -1.76
CA ARG A 490 13.85 17.48 -1.13
C ARG A 490 14.89 17.86 -2.17
N ILE A 491 15.15 19.15 -2.35
CA ILE A 491 15.97 19.66 -3.47
C ILE A 491 17.43 19.94 -3.06
N ILE A 492 17.76 20.08 -1.77
CA ILE A 492 19.14 20.42 -1.35
C ILE A 492 19.52 19.69 -0.04
N PRO A 493 20.66 18.97 0.03
CA PRO A 493 21.21 18.49 1.29
C PRO A 493 21.79 19.68 2.07
N SER A 494 21.17 20.05 3.20
CA SER A 494 21.57 21.25 3.95
C SER A 494 22.68 21.05 4.99
N ARG A 495 23.23 19.83 5.19
CA ARG A 495 24.53 19.62 5.88
C ARG A 495 24.94 18.14 5.93
N PRO A 496 26.25 17.81 6.00
CA PRO A 496 26.71 16.46 6.33
C PRO A 496 26.50 16.21 7.84
N GLY A 497 25.74 15.17 8.20
CA GLY A 497 25.89 14.50 9.50
C GLY A 497 24.72 14.50 10.48
N ALA A 498 23.59 15.17 10.25
CA ALA A 498 22.45 15.08 11.17
C ALA A 498 21.10 15.35 10.48
N GLY A 499 20.40 14.28 10.10
CA GLY A 499 18.97 14.31 9.71
C GLY A 499 18.64 15.05 8.41
N PHE A 500 17.60 14.59 7.72
CA PHE A 500 17.05 15.30 6.56
C PHE A 500 15.89 16.18 7.03
N ASN A 501 16.01 17.51 6.98
CA ASN A 501 14.83 18.38 7.07
C ASN A 501 14.11 18.32 5.71
N SER A 502 12.89 17.79 5.69
CA SER A 502 12.02 17.87 4.52
C SER A 502 11.30 19.21 4.51
N ILE A 503 11.53 20.00 3.46
CA ILE A 503 10.68 21.16 3.20
C ILE A 503 9.37 20.64 2.62
N SER A 504 8.29 20.82 3.37
CA SER A 504 6.96 20.33 3.01
C SER A 504 6.24 21.20 2.00
N ASN A 505 6.53 22.49 2.04
CA ASN A 505 5.98 23.44 1.11
C ASN A 505 6.94 24.63 0.93
N MET A 506 6.96 25.16 -0.28
CA MET A 506 7.61 26.41 -0.63
C MET A 506 6.55 27.32 -1.23
N SER A 507 6.23 28.41 -0.56
CA SER A 507 5.27 29.40 -1.05
C SER A 507 5.88 30.79 -0.98
N THR A 508 5.21 31.78 -1.56
CA THR A 508 5.52 33.20 -1.32
C THR A 508 4.39 33.86 -0.56
N ASP A 509 4.69 34.78 0.35
CA ASP A 509 3.65 35.63 0.94
C ASP A 509 3.24 36.77 -0.01
N GLY A 510 2.28 37.60 0.42
CA GLY A 510 1.80 38.76 -0.35
C GLY A 510 2.87 39.82 -0.63
N SER A 511 4.01 39.76 0.05
CA SER A 511 5.18 40.64 -0.13
C SER A 511 6.29 39.97 -0.96
N GLY A 512 6.05 38.76 -1.48
CA GLY A 512 7.02 38.00 -2.27
C GLY A 512 8.11 37.31 -1.46
N ASN A 513 8.00 37.25 -0.14
CA ASN A 513 8.96 36.53 0.70
C ASN A 513 8.80 35.03 0.53
N ILE A 514 9.91 34.29 0.42
CA ILE A 514 9.88 32.83 0.30
C ILE A 514 9.60 32.26 1.68
N ILE A 515 8.49 31.54 1.82
CA ILE A 515 8.11 30.79 3.00
C ILE A 515 8.49 29.32 2.78
N LEU A 516 9.40 28.81 3.62
CA LEU A 516 9.76 27.41 3.67
C LEU A 516 9.12 26.77 4.90
N LYS A 517 8.23 25.80 4.69
CA LYS A 517 7.55 25.09 5.79
C LYS A 517 8.28 23.79 6.08
N ASP A 518 8.90 23.68 7.25
CA ASP A 518 9.51 22.41 7.68
C ASP A 518 8.40 21.37 7.93
N SER A 519 8.64 20.14 7.51
CA SER A 519 7.77 18.99 7.78
C SER A 519 7.66 18.59 9.25
N SER A 520 8.60 19.02 10.10
CA SER A 520 8.74 18.53 11.47
C SER A 520 8.17 19.46 12.56
N THR A 521 7.93 20.74 12.24
CA THR A 521 7.33 21.71 13.16
C THR A 521 6.33 22.60 12.44
N ALA A 522 5.35 23.15 13.16
CA ALA A 522 4.35 24.07 12.59
C ALA A 522 4.95 25.43 12.16
N ASP A 523 6.26 25.62 12.37
CA ASP A 523 6.95 26.88 12.17
C ASP A 523 7.29 27.09 10.68
N ALA A 524 6.81 28.21 10.14
CA ALA A 524 7.12 28.66 8.80
C ALA A 524 8.35 29.59 8.86
N TYR A 525 9.44 29.22 8.19
CA TYR A 525 10.60 30.10 8.06
C TYR A 525 10.37 31.05 6.88
N VAL A 526 10.19 32.33 7.19
CA VAL A 526 10.00 33.39 6.20
C VAL A 526 11.35 34.00 5.87
N TYR A 527 11.82 33.79 4.64
CA TYR A 527 13.03 34.42 4.12
C TYR A 527 12.62 35.64 3.30
N ALA A 528 12.86 36.83 3.84
CA ALA A 528 12.68 38.07 3.09
C ALA A 528 13.73 38.12 1.95
N PRO A 529 13.33 38.40 0.70
CA PRO A 529 14.23 38.42 -0.43
C PRO A 529 15.13 39.64 -0.27
N THR A 530 16.43 39.40 -0.23
CA THR A 530 17.44 40.46 -0.28
C THR A 530 17.67 40.82 -1.74
N SER A 531 17.27 42.00 -2.14
CA SER A 531 17.64 42.57 -3.45
C SER A 531 18.77 43.56 -3.26
N THR A 532 19.71 43.59 -4.22
CA THR A 532 20.83 44.52 -4.20
C THR A 532 20.98 45.19 -5.55
N GLY A 533 21.53 46.39 -5.56
CA GLY A 533 21.80 47.12 -6.79
C GLY A 533 22.84 48.20 -6.60
N THR A 534 23.23 48.82 -7.71
CA THR A 534 24.17 49.95 -7.70
C THR A 534 23.42 51.27 -7.76
N ILE A 535 24.04 52.32 -7.23
CA ILE A 535 23.56 53.69 -7.26
C ILE A 535 24.47 54.46 -8.20
N ALA A 536 23.89 55.05 -9.25
CA ALA A 536 24.60 55.89 -10.19
C ALA A 536 24.94 57.25 -9.57
N ALA A 537 25.95 57.93 -10.13
CA ALA A 537 26.31 59.27 -9.70
C ALA A 537 25.16 60.26 -9.98
N ASN A 538 24.80 61.08 -9.00
CA ASN A 538 23.80 62.13 -9.12
C ASN A 538 24.02 63.22 -8.06
N GLY A 539 24.23 64.47 -8.50
CA GLY A 539 24.57 65.58 -7.61
C GLY A 539 25.87 65.31 -6.84
N ASN A 540 25.79 65.35 -5.51
CA ASN A 540 26.94 65.08 -4.63
C ASN A 540 27.25 63.57 -4.46
N ILE A 541 26.39 62.69 -4.96
CA ILE A 541 26.60 61.23 -4.94
C ILE A 541 27.48 60.87 -6.14
N SER A 542 28.66 60.30 -5.91
CA SER A 542 29.58 59.84 -6.95
C SER A 542 29.40 58.35 -7.30
N GLY A 543 28.60 57.64 -6.53
CA GLY A 543 28.19 56.25 -6.77
C GLY A 543 27.70 55.59 -5.49
N GLY A 544 27.44 54.30 -5.52
CA GLY A 544 27.08 53.56 -4.31
C GLY A 544 26.39 52.24 -4.61
N TRP A 545 25.80 51.67 -3.58
CA TRP A 545 25.00 50.46 -3.68
C TRP A 545 23.85 50.50 -2.68
N TRP A 546 22.84 49.69 -2.94
CA TRP A 546 21.71 49.52 -2.04
C TRP A 546 21.41 48.05 -1.81
N VAL A 547 20.80 47.77 -0.67
CA VAL A 547 20.28 46.46 -0.28
C VAL A 547 18.87 46.67 0.27
N LYS A 548 17.85 46.04 -0.32
CA LYS A 548 16.49 46.00 0.23
C LYS A 548 16.22 44.59 0.75
N THR A 549 15.86 44.48 2.03
CA THR A 549 15.45 43.23 2.68
C THR A 549 14.05 43.43 3.24
N GLY A 550 13.05 42.81 2.61
CA GLY A 550 11.64 43.12 2.91
C GLY A 550 11.34 44.60 2.65
N ASN A 551 10.72 45.28 3.61
CA ASN A 551 10.43 46.72 3.51
C ASN A 551 11.57 47.63 3.97
N ILE A 552 12.71 47.10 4.43
CA ILE A 552 13.86 47.90 4.87
C ILE A 552 14.83 48.07 3.71
N LEU A 553 15.09 49.31 3.33
CA LEU A 553 16.12 49.67 2.37
C LEU A 553 17.35 50.22 3.10
N ARG A 554 18.53 49.75 2.72
CA ARG A 554 19.82 50.36 3.07
C ARG A 554 20.44 50.93 1.80
N GLN A 555 20.70 52.22 1.77
CA GLN A 555 21.44 52.90 0.70
C GLN A 555 22.81 53.33 1.22
N CYS A 556 23.88 52.84 0.60
CA CYS A 556 25.26 53.21 0.90
C CYS A 556 25.77 54.12 -0.22
N LEU A 557 25.80 55.41 0.06
CA LEU A 557 26.08 56.47 -0.90
C LEU A 557 27.53 56.90 -0.76
N LYS A 558 28.29 56.80 -1.85
CA LYS A 558 29.60 57.45 -1.94
C LYS A 558 29.38 58.91 -2.27
N ILE A 559 29.87 59.77 -1.41
CA ILE A 559 29.78 61.22 -1.54
C ILE A 559 31.16 61.76 -1.87
N THR A 560 31.22 62.74 -2.78
CA THR A 560 32.46 63.45 -3.09
C THR A 560 32.15 64.93 -3.09
N SER A 561 32.81 65.68 -2.21
CA SER A 561 32.71 67.13 -2.15
C SER A 561 33.97 67.74 -2.73
N THR A 562 33.81 68.60 -3.73
CA THR A 562 34.88 69.46 -4.25
C THR A 562 34.98 70.79 -3.49
N THR A 563 34.09 71.03 -2.53
CA THR A 563 34.04 72.28 -1.77
C THR A 563 34.82 72.14 -0.48
N VAL A 564 35.70 73.11 -0.24
CA VAL A 564 36.68 73.16 0.85
C VAL A 564 36.06 73.27 2.26
N SER A 565 34.88 73.88 2.40
CA SER A 565 34.11 73.92 3.66
C SER A 565 32.64 74.25 3.37
N GLY A 566 31.69 73.55 4.00
CA GLY A 566 30.27 73.86 3.83
C GLY A 566 29.30 72.71 4.08
N THR A 567 28.01 73.04 3.99
CA THR A 567 26.91 72.07 4.10
C THR A 567 26.75 71.28 2.81
N ILE A 568 26.85 69.96 2.89
CA ILE A 568 26.64 69.03 1.80
C ILE A 568 25.22 68.50 1.87
N GLN A 569 24.41 68.84 0.87
CA GLN A 569 23.04 68.33 0.74
C GLN A 569 23.03 67.02 -0.03
N ILE A 570 22.41 66.00 0.53
CA ILE A 570 22.30 64.67 -0.08
C ILE A 570 20.81 64.33 -0.17
N THR A 571 20.32 64.21 -1.40
CA THR A 571 18.98 63.65 -1.68
C THR A 571 19.13 62.15 -1.82
N PHE A 572 18.31 61.39 -1.09
CA PHE A 572 18.34 59.93 -1.19
C PHE A 572 17.81 59.49 -2.56
N PRO A 573 18.52 58.60 -3.28
CA PRO A 573 18.05 58.10 -4.58
C PRO A 573 16.65 57.47 -4.51
N THR A 574 16.35 56.78 -3.42
CA THR A 574 15.00 56.32 -3.07
C THR A 574 14.57 56.97 -1.76
N ALA A 575 13.36 57.55 -1.74
CA ALA A 575 12.77 58.09 -0.53
C ALA A 575 12.29 56.99 0.41
N TYR A 576 12.44 57.22 1.70
CA TYR A 576 11.94 56.35 2.76
C TYR A 576 10.48 56.70 3.12
N ALA A 577 9.75 55.74 3.67
CA ALA A 577 8.38 55.96 4.14
C ALA A 577 8.34 56.79 5.43
N ASP A 578 9.38 56.70 6.26
CA ASP A 578 9.59 57.46 7.49
C ASP A 578 11.04 58.01 7.55
N VAL A 579 11.34 58.86 8.54
CA VAL A 579 12.70 59.40 8.73
C VAL A 579 13.70 58.26 8.99
N PRO A 580 14.70 58.03 8.11
CA PRO A 580 15.62 56.90 8.24
C PRO A 580 16.76 57.19 9.24
N THR A 581 17.50 56.16 9.62
CA THR A 581 18.77 56.30 10.34
C THR A 581 19.89 56.59 9.35
N VAL A 582 20.74 57.58 9.65
CA VAL A 582 21.87 57.97 8.82
C VAL A 582 23.16 57.87 9.62
N SER A 583 24.17 57.20 9.04
CA SER A 583 25.56 57.29 9.48
C SER A 583 26.43 57.79 8.35
N ALA A 584 27.46 58.58 8.68
CA ALA A 584 28.38 59.14 7.72
C ALA A 584 29.82 58.97 8.20
N GLU A 585 30.69 58.51 7.31
CA GLU A 585 32.13 58.45 7.48
C GLU A 585 32.79 59.33 6.43
N TRP A 586 33.86 60.02 6.79
CA TRP A 586 34.50 61.00 5.91
C TRP A 586 36.03 60.94 6.00
N ALA A 587 36.66 61.16 4.85
CA ALA A 587 38.10 61.26 4.69
C ALA A 587 38.46 62.45 3.79
N ASP A 588 39.68 62.95 3.93
CA ASP A 588 40.25 63.88 2.96
C ASP A 588 40.61 63.17 1.63
N LEU A 589 41.07 63.93 0.63
CA LEU A 589 41.49 63.37 -0.66
C LEU A 589 42.70 62.42 -0.55
N ASP A 590 43.48 62.50 0.53
CA ASP A 590 44.68 61.70 0.78
C ASP A 590 44.37 60.45 1.65
N GLY A 591 43.12 60.28 2.10
CA GLY A 591 42.66 59.14 2.89
C GLY A 591 42.84 59.27 4.41
N ASN A 592 43.16 60.46 4.93
CA ASN A 592 43.22 60.70 6.37
C ASN A 592 41.82 60.89 6.96
N SER A 593 41.63 60.45 8.21
CA SER A 593 40.35 60.58 8.91
C SER A 593 39.95 62.04 9.11
N ALA A 594 38.70 62.34 8.77
CA ALA A 594 38.11 63.66 8.83
C ALA A 594 36.81 63.63 9.66
N TRP A 595 36.37 64.80 10.14
CA TRP A 595 35.14 64.90 10.92
C TRP A 595 33.95 65.18 10.01
N ALA A 596 32.93 64.32 10.07
CA ALA A 596 31.61 64.60 9.53
C ALA A 596 30.56 64.50 10.62
N ASN A 597 29.63 65.45 10.63
CA ASN A 597 28.48 65.42 11.51
C ASN A 597 27.21 65.78 10.73
N VAL A 598 26.08 65.21 11.14
CA VAL A 598 24.77 65.62 10.62
C VAL A 598 24.48 67.01 11.15
N LEU A 599 24.07 67.96 10.29
CA LEU A 599 23.73 69.30 10.78
C LEU A 599 22.51 69.22 11.70
N THR A 600 22.53 70.07 12.72
CA THR A 600 21.34 70.37 13.51
C THR A 600 20.88 71.79 13.20
N GLN A 601 19.58 71.99 12.99
CA GLN A 601 18.97 73.30 12.88
C GLN A 601 17.95 73.44 14.01
N ASN A 602 18.07 74.49 14.84
CA ASN A 602 17.26 74.69 16.05
C ASN A 602 17.23 73.47 17.01
N GLY A 603 18.35 72.72 17.09
CA GLY A 603 18.48 71.58 18.00
C GLY A 603 17.95 70.23 17.50
N ALA A 604 17.43 70.15 16.26
CA ALA A 604 16.99 68.89 15.64
C ALA A 604 17.89 68.51 14.44
N PRO A 605 18.18 67.21 14.20
CA PRO A 605 18.96 66.76 13.04
C PRO A 605 18.23 67.09 11.73
N VAL A 606 18.94 67.59 10.72
CA VAL A 606 18.36 67.83 9.38
C VAL A 606 18.38 66.51 8.58
N ILE A 607 17.55 65.56 9.02
CA ILE A 607 17.27 64.28 8.34
C ILE A 607 15.78 64.23 8.02
N SER A 608 15.45 63.84 6.80
CA SER A 608 14.08 63.62 6.33
C SER A 608 13.97 62.31 5.56
N ALA A 609 12.76 61.86 5.28
CA ALA A 609 12.50 60.71 4.41
C ALA A 609 13.20 60.79 3.03
N THR A 610 13.51 61.99 2.54
CA THR A 610 14.04 62.23 1.20
C THR A 610 15.50 62.66 1.15
N GLY A 611 16.13 62.95 2.28
CA GLY A 611 17.52 63.41 2.28
C GLY A 611 18.07 63.84 3.64
N VAL A 612 19.37 64.14 3.64
CA VAL A 612 20.14 64.60 4.81
C VAL A 612 21.11 65.73 4.43
N SER A 613 21.33 66.63 5.38
CA SER A 613 22.39 67.65 5.29
C SER A 613 23.58 67.28 6.19
N LEU A 614 24.77 67.19 5.62
CA LEU A 614 26.01 66.88 6.34
C LEU A 614 26.95 68.08 6.39
N TRP A 615 27.67 68.24 7.50
CA TRP A 615 28.77 69.17 7.64
C TRP A 615 30.03 68.34 7.74
N ALA A 616 30.94 68.48 6.79
CA ALA A 616 32.19 67.75 6.77
C ALA A 616 33.38 68.71 6.75
N ARG A 617 34.45 68.35 7.48
CA ARG A 617 35.73 69.06 7.47
C ARG A 617 36.89 68.07 7.55
N ALA A 618 37.92 68.31 6.75
CA ALA A 618 39.16 67.53 6.78
C ALA A 618 40.20 68.14 7.73
N LEU A 619 41.12 67.32 8.23
CA LEU A 619 42.33 67.76 8.93
C LEU A 619 43.46 67.80 7.91
N GLY A 620 44.11 68.95 7.74
CA GLY A 620 45.30 69.03 6.86
C GLY A 620 46.49 68.31 7.50
N GLN A 621 47.42 67.81 6.67
CA GLN A 621 48.70 67.28 7.13
C GLN A 621 49.37 68.28 8.11
N GLY A 622 49.58 67.87 9.36
CA GLY A 622 50.20 68.70 10.40
C GLY A 622 49.26 69.26 11.47
N GLY A 623 47.98 68.84 11.51
CA GLY A 623 47.06 69.19 12.60
C GLY A 623 46.46 70.59 12.52
N ALA A 624 46.74 71.33 11.44
CA ALA A 624 46.03 72.55 11.11
C ALA A 624 44.67 72.18 10.48
N LEU A 625 43.62 72.86 10.94
CA LEU A 625 42.28 72.75 10.36
C LEU A 625 42.36 73.25 8.91
N ALA A 626 42.31 72.33 7.95
CA ALA A 626 42.37 72.65 6.53
C ALA A 626 41.01 72.35 5.91
N ASP A 627 40.38 73.40 5.42
CA ASP A 627 39.18 73.32 4.62
C ASP A 627 39.58 72.70 3.27
N SER A 628 39.50 71.38 3.12
CA SER A 628 39.85 70.66 1.88
C SER A 628 38.72 69.76 1.38
N ALA A 629 38.66 69.59 0.05
CA ALA A 629 37.79 68.64 -0.62
C ALA A 629 38.03 67.21 -0.08
N GLY A 630 37.00 66.37 -0.12
CA GLY A 630 37.06 65.04 0.47
C GLY A 630 35.96 64.12 -0.04
N TRP A 631 36.00 62.88 0.44
CA TRP A 631 35.02 61.87 0.09
C TRP A 631 34.60 61.09 1.33
N GLY A 632 33.40 60.53 1.27
CA GLY A 632 32.84 59.81 2.39
C GLY A 632 31.77 58.81 1.96
N TRP A 633 31.39 57.96 2.91
CA TRP A 633 30.27 57.04 2.74
C TRP A 633 29.15 57.43 3.68
N VAL A 634 27.96 57.54 3.13
CA VAL A 634 26.73 57.82 3.88
C VAL A 634 25.85 56.60 3.76
N THR A 635 25.67 55.92 4.89
CA THR A 635 24.77 54.77 4.99
C THR A 635 23.45 55.26 5.56
N VAL A 636 22.38 55.01 4.82
CA VAL A 636 21.03 55.39 5.18
C VAL A 636 20.20 54.12 5.25
N GLU A 637 19.45 53.92 6.33
CA GLU A 637 18.62 52.74 6.51
C GLU A 637 17.27 53.09 7.11
N GLY A 638 16.20 52.56 6.52
CA GLY A 638 14.85 52.77 7.00
C GLY A 638 13.80 52.04 6.16
N PRO A 639 12.53 52.13 6.57
CA PRO A 639 11.43 51.52 5.82
C PRO A 639 11.17 52.27 4.51
N VAL A 640 10.88 51.56 3.44
CA VAL A 640 10.37 52.08 2.17
C VAL A 640 8.97 51.51 1.92
N ALA A 641 8.15 52.22 1.14
CA ALA A 641 6.90 51.65 0.67
C ALA A 641 7.21 50.42 -0.20
N ASP A 642 6.41 49.36 -0.04
CA ASP A 642 6.60 48.09 -0.75
C ASP A 642 6.40 48.21 -2.27
#